data_AF-B8CRH2-F1
#
_entry.id   AF-B8CRH2-F1
#
_cell.length_a   1.000
_cell.length_b   1.000
_cell.length_c   1.000
_cell.angle_alpha   90.00
_cell.angle_beta   90.00
_cell.angle_gamma   90.00
#
_symmetry.space_group_name_H-M   'P 1'
#
loop_
_entity.id
_entity.type
_entity.pdbx_description
1 polymer ?
#
loop_
_entity_poly.entity_id
_entity_poly.type
_entity_poly.pdbx_seq_one_letter_code
_entity_poly.pdbx_strand_id
1 'polypeptide(L)'
;MINRYKLATAVKSAIGIGALSFALAGCGSDGKDGEDGNNGEIAVHIDSVTAVKTEVDLASYDDASGTLTVEFNLTNLNGVSVTGLEELTDPLRLSFGRMGTRAEAFLPYDIIDSDGNSVTVDSRGDGEREIWLSYRNKSKDDLVTGTDNWRPNRNCPDGEQCLEYLGAGKYRITAPEVINTQSLDYDYDASQVQGIYLMTYGAGANKVKNVEAYYWEPATDRPVSSPKSVLESQTCTSCHVGEEHIRHGNYGNTADGCLFCHTDYTQYAGTGTDDQDNEINFTIDGSIKGLAHAIHTGATEADRRDVAKFATVIADPSKNPVFGYKYDRAAQIDEEGNPLKPLNYPAVTASCESCHVQYSETEETLPEDVTVHALDWFKDMDADSCQSCHGDYHYGGRTTTDDTGIAYVGCVACHTSNDGNTRGGAFRHFAGHDKDSRESAIEAGKLIETQYSNIVWNSDVSELSFTVNLMLGEQAVTSAHVPGVSVYANAVDAIAPDAYLASRPSIKVTPNADGSFEVIVDATASSYTLPALAEALDNGADLALSASFSACFTNKTSTLAELDFEGECSGVLSANAAKTEFLKLDGSDGAERASAANYENCTSCHNNDMVVRRGAPHYRNADLHTCAQCHEAGDYNSMIVRVHGTFGKAHGREDVQSLVDTKTCTACHDDSNYSLENARSTPMRWNRKDETFSSPQAGVCASCHVSESYQDSTQADSAKSHIENMGGVVADTFENAQMANETCLTCHSAEKVAENHDLN
;
A
#
# COMPACT_ATOMS: atom_id res chain seq x y z
N MET A 1 -13.28 -13.37 -30.78
CA MET A 1 -13.46 -14.84 -31.02
C MET A 1 -12.10 -15.48 -31.31
N ILE A 2 -11.51 -16.13 -30.30
CA ILE A 2 -10.71 -17.37 -30.34
C ILE A 2 -10.61 -17.77 -28.86
N ASN A 3 -11.34 -18.83 -28.50
CA ASN A 3 -11.32 -19.44 -27.17
C ASN A 3 -10.01 -20.21 -26.99
N ARG A 4 -9.27 -19.91 -25.92
CA ARG A 4 -8.29 -20.84 -25.34
C ARG A 4 -8.68 -21.12 -23.89
N TYR A 5 -9.35 -22.26 -23.73
CA TYR A 5 -9.63 -22.91 -22.47
C TYR A 5 -8.34 -23.07 -21.65
N LYS A 6 -8.26 -22.44 -20.48
CA LYS A 6 -7.39 -22.89 -19.39
C LYS A 6 -8.25 -23.77 -18.48
N LEU A 7 -7.98 -25.07 -18.51
CA LEU A 7 -8.57 -26.03 -17.59
C LEU A 7 -8.09 -25.74 -16.16
N ALA A 8 -9.06 -25.55 -15.27
CA ALA A 8 -9.10 -25.84 -13.83
C ALA A 8 -7.75 -26.08 -13.11
N THR A 9 -7.37 -25.11 -12.28
CA THR A 9 -6.43 -25.28 -11.16
C THR A 9 -7.20 -25.75 -9.91
N ALA A 10 -7.95 -26.84 -10.06
CA ALA A 10 -8.47 -27.59 -8.92
C ALA A 10 -7.61 -28.85 -8.78
N VAL A 11 -7.17 -29.14 -7.55
CA VAL A 11 -6.25 -30.24 -7.15
C VAL A 11 -4.76 -29.90 -7.23
N LYS A 12 -4.29 -29.07 -6.28
CA LYS A 12 -2.89 -29.09 -5.80
C LYS A 12 -2.79 -29.27 -4.26
N SER A 13 -3.79 -29.93 -3.67
CA SER A 13 -3.82 -30.29 -2.25
C SER A 13 -4.08 -31.79 -2.09
N ALA A 14 -3.23 -32.62 -2.69
CA ALA A 14 -3.11 -34.04 -2.38
C ALA A 14 -1.85 -34.57 -3.09
N ILE A 15 -1.10 -35.44 -2.40
CA ILE A 15 0.18 -36.05 -2.84
C ILE A 15 1.42 -35.20 -2.49
N GLY A 16 1.67 -35.10 -1.19
CA GLY A 16 2.98 -34.78 -0.62
C GLY A 16 3.35 -35.68 0.58
N ILE A 17 2.59 -36.76 0.83
CA ILE A 17 2.91 -37.77 1.84
C ILE A 17 3.44 -38.99 1.09
N GLY A 18 4.76 -39.06 0.92
CA GLY A 18 5.36 -40.23 0.28
C GLY A 18 6.83 -40.04 -0.05
N ALA A 19 7.67 -40.73 0.73
CA ALA A 19 9.09 -40.98 0.50
C ALA A 19 10.07 -39.90 0.96
N LEU A 20 10.22 -39.74 2.28
CA LEU A 20 11.56 -39.60 2.88
C LEU A 20 11.62 -40.22 4.29
N SER A 21 11.23 -41.50 4.40
CA SER A 21 11.44 -42.30 5.60
C SER A 21 12.63 -43.24 5.39
N PHE A 22 13.86 -42.71 5.43
CA PHE A 22 15.05 -43.53 5.62
C PHE A 22 16.10 -42.77 6.44
N ALA A 23 16.56 -43.44 7.49
CA ALA A 23 17.71 -43.14 8.36
C ALA A 23 17.49 -42.14 9.52
N LEU A 24 16.82 -42.60 10.58
CA LEU A 24 17.19 -42.34 11.98
C LEU A 24 16.62 -43.46 12.86
N ALA A 25 17.19 -44.66 12.72
CA ALA A 25 16.97 -45.74 13.67
C ALA A 25 17.91 -45.53 14.87
N GLY A 26 17.31 -45.19 16.01
CA GLY A 26 17.71 -45.61 17.37
C GLY A 26 19.15 -45.42 17.82
N CYS A 27 19.39 -44.35 18.60
CA CYS A 27 20.36 -44.38 19.69
C CYS A 27 19.62 -44.10 21.00
N GLY A 28 19.23 -45.16 21.71
CA GLY A 28 18.59 -45.09 23.00
C GLY A 28 18.56 -46.48 23.66
N SER A 29 19.71 -46.93 24.17
CA SER A 29 19.78 -48.11 25.03
C SER A 29 19.79 -47.62 26.48
N ASP A 30 18.78 -47.97 27.26
CA ASP A 30 18.68 -47.66 28.70
C ASP A 30 19.33 -48.75 29.59
N GLY A 31 19.80 -49.83 28.97
CA GLY A 31 20.80 -50.71 29.54
C GLY A 31 20.38 -51.47 30.81
N LYS A 32 19.09 -51.81 31.02
CA LYS A 32 18.70 -52.67 32.17
C LYS A 32 17.66 -53.77 32.00
N ASP A 33 16.87 -53.87 30.95
CA ASP A 33 15.78 -54.86 30.93
C ASP A 33 15.34 -55.42 29.58
N GLY A 34 15.91 -54.96 28.46
CA GLY A 34 15.73 -55.65 27.16
C GLY A 34 14.32 -55.55 26.58
N GLU A 35 13.51 -54.60 27.03
CA GLU A 35 12.39 -54.08 26.24
C GLU A 35 12.90 -52.86 25.47
N ASP A 36 12.65 -52.81 24.16
CA ASP A 36 12.88 -51.59 23.39
C ASP A 36 11.92 -50.53 23.94
N GLY A 37 12.47 -49.45 24.52
CA GLY A 37 11.68 -48.29 24.90
C GLY A 37 10.86 -47.80 23.70
N ASN A 38 9.64 -47.32 23.95
CA ASN A 38 8.84 -46.69 22.90
C ASN A 38 9.70 -45.66 22.17
N ASN A 39 9.62 -45.64 20.83
CA ASN A 39 10.31 -44.63 20.04
C ASN A 39 9.97 -43.25 20.62
N GLY A 40 11.00 -42.53 21.07
CA GLY A 40 10.84 -41.17 21.57
C GLY A 40 10.18 -40.30 20.51
N GLU A 41 9.40 -39.33 20.95
CA GLU A 41 8.79 -38.37 20.05
C GLU A 41 9.87 -37.64 19.24
N ILE A 42 9.67 -37.54 17.91
CA ILE A 42 10.51 -36.70 17.06
C ILE A 42 9.99 -35.26 17.20
N ALA A 43 10.52 -34.57 18.19
CA ALA A 43 10.17 -33.19 18.48
C ALA A 43 11.39 -32.33 18.81
N VAL A 44 11.22 -31.02 18.72
CA VAL A 44 12.20 -30.02 19.14
C VAL A 44 11.61 -29.15 20.24
N HIS A 45 12.43 -28.76 21.22
CA HIS A 45 11.98 -27.90 22.30
C HIS A 45 11.74 -26.47 21.79
N ILE A 46 10.76 -25.76 22.34
CA ILE A 46 10.43 -24.37 21.98
C ILE A 46 11.63 -23.41 22.10
N ASP A 47 12.58 -23.69 22.99
CA ASP A 47 13.80 -22.89 23.15
C ASP A 47 14.83 -23.04 22.02
N SER A 48 14.74 -24.09 21.21
CA SER A 48 15.71 -24.36 20.14
C SER A 48 15.21 -23.96 18.75
N VAL A 49 13.94 -23.58 18.60
CA VAL A 49 13.35 -23.17 17.33
C VAL A 49 13.45 -21.68 17.12
N THR A 50 13.68 -21.25 15.88
CA THR A 50 13.74 -19.83 15.49
C THR A 50 12.42 -19.30 14.94
N ALA A 51 11.52 -20.20 14.54
CA ALA A 51 10.20 -19.90 14.04
C ALA A 51 9.25 -21.09 14.26
N VAL A 52 7.96 -20.79 14.41
CA VAL A 52 6.90 -21.77 14.65
C VAL A 52 5.69 -21.52 13.77
N LYS A 53 4.87 -22.55 13.59
CA LYS A 53 3.55 -22.51 12.99
C LYS A 53 2.57 -23.15 13.97
N THR A 54 1.45 -22.47 14.19
CA THR A 54 0.30 -22.93 14.97
C THR A 54 -0.80 -23.30 13.97
N GLU A 55 -1.48 -24.41 14.18
CA GLU A 55 -2.62 -24.83 13.34
C GLU A 55 -3.72 -25.36 14.26
N VAL A 56 -4.88 -24.70 14.26
CA VAL A 56 -6.01 -25.10 15.11
C VAL A 56 -6.77 -26.23 14.43
N ASP A 57 -6.89 -27.36 15.12
CA ASP A 57 -7.64 -28.53 14.65
C ASP A 57 -9.13 -28.39 14.99
N LEU A 58 -9.42 -27.85 16.18
CA LEU A 58 -10.73 -27.86 16.80
C LEU A 58 -10.90 -26.66 17.72
N ALA A 59 -12.04 -26.00 17.63
CA ALA A 59 -12.54 -25.08 18.65
C ALA A 59 -14.02 -25.41 18.93
N SER A 60 -14.43 -25.38 20.20
CA SER A 60 -15.82 -25.60 20.60
C SER A 60 -16.14 -24.88 21.90
N TYR A 61 -17.34 -24.32 22.02
CA TYR A 61 -17.82 -23.65 23.22
C TYR A 61 -18.99 -24.41 23.83
N ASP A 62 -18.87 -24.79 25.10
CA ASP A 62 -19.96 -25.37 25.88
C ASP A 62 -20.64 -24.28 26.70
N ASP A 63 -21.82 -23.86 26.24
CA ASP A 63 -22.65 -22.84 26.87
C ASP A 63 -23.09 -23.23 28.30
N ALA A 64 -23.29 -24.52 28.57
CA ALA A 64 -23.71 -24.97 29.90
C ALA A 64 -22.61 -24.84 30.96
N SER A 65 -21.35 -25.02 30.55
CA SER A 65 -20.18 -24.87 31.42
C SER A 65 -19.46 -23.53 31.26
N GLY A 66 -19.86 -22.71 30.29
CA GLY A 66 -19.23 -21.44 29.97
C GLY A 66 -17.76 -21.57 29.53
N THR A 67 -17.39 -22.70 28.92
CA THR A 67 -15.99 -23.08 28.67
C THR A 67 -15.71 -23.25 27.18
N LEU A 68 -14.66 -22.57 26.70
CA LEU A 68 -14.11 -22.73 25.36
C LEU A 68 -12.98 -23.76 25.38
N THR A 69 -13.04 -24.76 24.50
CA THR A 69 -11.97 -25.74 24.29
C THR A 69 -11.35 -25.54 22.92
N VAL A 70 -10.02 -25.46 22.86
CA VAL A 70 -9.25 -25.32 21.61
C VAL A 70 -8.16 -26.38 21.57
N GLU A 71 -8.05 -27.12 20.47
CA GLU A 71 -6.93 -28.01 20.19
C GLU A 71 -6.13 -27.53 18.99
N PHE A 72 -4.80 -27.52 19.09
CA PHE A 72 -3.93 -27.05 18.03
C PHE A 72 -2.61 -27.82 17.98
N ASN A 73 -1.99 -27.82 16.81
CA ASN A 73 -0.64 -28.32 16.59
C ASN A 73 0.37 -27.17 16.56
N LEU A 74 1.53 -27.38 17.16
CA LEU A 74 2.67 -26.47 17.11
C LEU A 74 3.85 -27.17 16.43
N THR A 75 4.30 -26.62 15.30
CA THR A 75 5.44 -27.15 14.56
C THR A 75 6.47 -26.05 14.30
N ASN A 76 7.71 -26.42 13.97
CA ASN A 76 8.62 -25.49 13.31
C ASN A 76 8.28 -25.36 11.81
N LEU A 77 9.00 -24.50 11.08
CA LEU A 77 8.77 -24.30 9.64
C LEU A 77 9.06 -25.54 8.76
N ASN A 78 9.75 -26.55 9.31
CA ASN A 78 9.99 -27.83 8.65
C ASN A 78 8.91 -28.88 8.98
N GLY A 79 7.86 -28.52 9.73
CA GLY A 79 6.79 -29.42 10.14
C GLY A 79 7.16 -30.38 11.27
N VAL A 80 8.27 -30.16 11.98
CA VAL A 80 8.63 -30.96 13.16
C VAL A 80 7.89 -30.43 14.38
N SER A 81 7.28 -31.32 15.15
CA SER A 81 6.56 -31.02 16.40
C SER A 81 7.41 -30.24 17.40
N VAL A 82 6.77 -29.28 18.08
CA VAL A 82 7.42 -28.41 19.08
C VAL A 82 6.83 -28.69 20.46
N THR A 83 7.70 -28.82 21.46
CA THR A 83 7.33 -29.13 22.86
C THR A 83 7.75 -28.03 23.84
N GLY A 84 7.26 -28.10 25.09
CA GLY A 84 7.69 -27.24 26.20
C GLY A 84 6.92 -25.91 26.31
N LEU A 85 5.86 -25.73 25.53
CA LEU A 85 5.03 -24.52 25.59
C LEU A 85 4.36 -24.35 26.98
N GLU A 86 3.92 -25.45 27.57
CA GLU A 86 3.26 -25.52 28.88
C GLU A 86 4.17 -25.15 30.06
N GLU A 87 5.49 -25.18 29.86
CA GLU A 87 6.50 -24.82 30.86
C GLU A 87 6.75 -23.31 30.92
N LEU A 88 6.33 -22.57 29.88
CA LEU A 88 6.57 -21.15 29.73
C LEU A 88 5.55 -20.32 30.51
N THR A 89 5.93 -19.07 30.83
CA THR A 89 5.01 -18.09 31.41
C THR A 89 4.34 -17.27 30.32
N ASP A 90 3.02 -17.33 30.23
CA ASP A 90 2.20 -16.55 29.29
C ASP A 90 2.55 -16.75 27.78
N PRO A 91 2.73 -18.00 27.31
CA PRO A 91 3.17 -18.27 25.94
C PRO A 91 2.09 -18.02 24.87
N LEU A 92 0.83 -17.92 25.29
CA LEU A 92 -0.34 -17.91 24.41
C LEU A 92 -1.32 -16.80 24.77
N ARG A 93 -1.98 -16.27 23.75
CA ARG A 93 -3.09 -15.31 23.87
C ARG A 93 -4.23 -15.75 22.97
N LEU A 94 -5.44 -15.72 23.49
CA LEU A 94 -6.64 -16.18 22.82
C LEU A 94 -7.68 -15.05 22.80
N SER A 95 -8.07 -14.61 21.61
CA SER A 95 -9.28 -13.82 21.40
C SER A 95 -10.41 -14.74 20.92
N PHE A 96 -11.65 -14.43 21.31
CA PHE A 96 -12.85 -15.21 20.97
C PHE A 96 -14.00 -14.25 20.65
N GLY A 97 -14.73 -14.51 19.57
CA GLY A 97 -15.85 -13.68 19.13
C GLY A 97 -16.74 -14.40 18.12
N ARG A 98 -17.68 -13.65 17.55
CA ARG A 98 -18.57 -14.10 16.48
C ARG A 98 -18.90 -13.00 15.50
N MET A 99 -19.48 -13.40 14.38
CA MET A 99 -20.23 -12.48 13.55
C MET A 99 -21.54 -12.08 14.25
N GLY A 100 -21.90 -10.82 14.08
CA GLY A 100 -23.18 -10.27 14.50
C GLY A 100 -23.48 -9.02 13.69
N THR A 101 -24.42 -8.23 14.17
CA THR A 101 -24.88 -7.01 13.50
C THR A 101 -24.48 -5.76 14.28
N ARG A 102 -24.42 -4.62 13.59
CA ARG A 102 -24.17 -3.33 14.22
C ARG A 102 -25.25 -3.04 15.27
N ALA A 103 -26.50 -3.36 15.01
CA ALA A 103 -27.61 -3.15 15.92
C ALA A 103 -27.35 -3.79 17.30
N GLU A 104 -26.77 -4.99 17.35
CA GLU A 104 -26.47 -5.69 18.60
C GLU A 104 -25.45 -4.96 19.49
N ALA A 105 -24.52 -4.20 18.91
CA ALA A 105 -23.50 -3.49 19.68
C ALA A 105 -23.84 -2.01 19.93
N PHE A 106 -24.75 -1.43 19.15
CA PHE A 106 -24.97 0.02 19.12
C PHE A 106 -26.40 0.46 19.40
N LEU A 107 -27.38 -0.45 19.45
CA LEU A 107 -28.79 -0.10 19.72
C LEU A 107 -29.27 -0.67 21.06
N PRO A 108 -30.15 0.04 21.78
CA PRO A 108 -30.55 1.42 21.52
C PRO A 108 -29.46 2.42 21.92
N TYR A 109 -29.44 3.61 21.29
CA TYR A 109 -28.59 4.72 21.73
C TYR A 109 -29.36 6.05 21.73
N ASP A 110 -28.96 6.96 22.61
CA ASP A 110 -29.57 8.28 22.71
C ASP A 110 -28.85 9.30 21.80
N ILE A 111 -29.63 10.09 21.06
CA ILE A 111 -29.17 11.26 20.30
C ILE A 111 -29.80 12.53 20.84
N ILE A 112 -29.20 13.67 20.50
CA ILE A 112 -29.85 14.97 20.62
C ILE A 112 -30.42 15.34 19.25
N ASP A 113 -31.74 15.52 19.16
CA ASP A 113 -32.41 15.94 17.91
C ASP A 113 -32.10 17.40 17.54
N SER A 114 -32.58 17.84 16.36
CA SER A 114 -32.37 19.22 15.91
C SER A 114 -33.02 20.29 16.80
N ASP A 115 -33.93 19.90 17.69
CA ASP A 115 -34.63 20.76 18.64
C ASP A 115 -33.99 20.72 20.04
N GLY A 116 -32.93 19.93 20.22
CA GLY A 116 -32.17 19.82 21.47
C GLY A 116 -32.71 18.79 22.46
N ASN A 117 -33.64 17.91 22.07
CA ASN A 117 -34.19 16.88 22.94
C ASN A 117 -33.40 15.57 22.85
N SER A 118 -33.28 14.87 23.98
CA SER A 118 -32.77 13.49 23.99
C SER A 118 -33.82 12.55 23.40
N VAL A 119 -33.44 11.80 22.37
CA VAL A 119 -34.29 10.82 21.68
C VAL A 119 -33.54 9.50 21.62
N THR A 120 -34.18 8.42 22.07
CA THR A 120 -33.65 7.07 21.93
C THR A 120 -33.89 6.57 20.51
N VAL A 121 -32.83 6.08 19.86
CA VAL A 121 -32.85 5.53 18.50
C VAL A 121 -32.78 4.02 18.58
N ASP A 122 -33.83 3.36 18.08
CA ASP A 122 -33.96 1.90 18.06
C ASP A 122 -33.75 1.29 16.64
N SER A 123 -33.56 2.13 15.62
CA SER A 123 -33.32 1.69 14.23
C SER A 123 -32.61 2.77 13.42
N ARG A 124 -31.87 2.37 12.39
CA ARG A 124 -31.15 3.30 11.50
C ARG A 124 -31.52 3.09 10.02
N GLY A 125 -31.60 4.19 9.28
CA GLY A 125 -31.95 4.23 7.86
C GLY A 125 -30.77 4.02 6.92
N ASP A 126 -29.54 4.03 7.44
CA ASP A 126 -28.31 3.75 6.69
C ASP A 126 -28.01 2.26 6.53
N GLY A 127 -28.92 1.39 6.96
CA GLY A 127 -28.84 -0.06 6.77
C GLY A 127 -28.16 -0.80 7.92
N GLU A 128 -28.35 -2.11 7.93
CA GLU A 128 -27.73 -3.00 8.91
C GLU A 128 -26.44 -3.59 8.34
N ARG A 129 -25.38 -3.66 9.15
CA ARG A 129 -24.08 -4.20 8.74
C ARG A 129 -23.67 -5.34 9.64
N GLU A 130 -23.10 -6.37 9.05
CA GLU A 130 -22.43 -7.41 9.81
C GLU A 130 -21.09 -6.89 10.34
N ILE A 131 -20.83 -7.11 11.62
CA ILE A 131 -19.60 -6.70 12.31
C ILE A 131 -19.04 -7.85 13.14
N TRP A 132 -17.76 -7.76 13.46
CA TRP A 132 -17.14 -8.68 14.42
C TRP A 132 -17.47 -8.26 15.85
N LEU A 133 -18.07 -9.16 16.62
CA LEU A 133 -18.37 -9.00 18.04
C LEU A 133 -17.39 -9.83 18.86
N SER A 134 -16.51 -9.16 19.60
CA SER A 134 -15.60 -9.83 20.53
C SER A 134 -16.33 -10.20 21.80
N TYR A 135 -16.20 -11.45 22.25
CA TYR A 135 -16.79 -11.85 23.52
C TYR A 135 -16.04 -11.31 24.72
N ARG A 136 -14.82 -10.78 24.55
CA ARG A 136 -13.99 -10.30 25.66
C ARG A 136 -13.47 -8.91 25.38
N ASN A 137 -14.11 -7.90 25.98
CA ASN A 137 -13.79 -6.50 25.74
C ASN A 137 -12.97 -5.89 26.89
N LYS A 138 -12.13 -4.92 26.54
CA LYS A 138 -11.41 -4.05 27.48
C LYS A 138 -12.11 -2.71 27.54
N SER A 139 -12.44 -2.25 28.74
CA SER A 139 -13.06 -0.93 28.95
C SER A 139 -12.12 0.06 29.66
N LYS A 140 -12.30 1.35 29.37
CA LYS A 140 -11.69 2.46 30.10
C LYS A 140 -12.65 3.66 30.05
N ASP A 141 -12.99 4.22 31.20
CA ASP A 141 -13.86 5.40 31.32
C ASP A 141 -15.19 5.21 30.54
N ASP A 142 -15.84 4.07 30.76
CA ASP A 142 -17.08 3.60 30.09
C ASP A 142 -16.98 3.34 28.57
N LEU A 143 -15.83 3.61 27.94
CA LEU A 143 -15.55 3.28 26.55
C LEU A 143 -15.00 1.87 26.41
N VAL A 144 -15.42 1.16 25.36
CA VAL A 144 -14.76 -0.08 24.93
C VAL A 144 -13.54 0.29 24.09
N THR A 145 -12.36 -0.13 24.53
CA THR A 145 -11.05 0.24 23.97
C THR A 145 -10.36 -0.91 23.21
N GLY A 146 -11.13 -1.94 22.84
CA GLY A 146 -10.69 -3.10 22.07
C GLY A 146 -10.94 -4.42 22.80
N THR A 147 -10.36 -5.50 22.28
CA THR A 147 -10.46 -6.85 22.83
C THR A 147 -9.41 -7.11 23.92
N ASP A 148 -9.83 -7.74 25.02
CA ASP A 148 -8.91 -8.35 25.99
C ASP A 148 -8.64 -9.81 25.61
N ASN A 149 -7.40 -10.25 25.77
CA ASN A 149 -7.01 -11.61 25.42
C ASN A 149 -7.06 -12.52 26.65
N TRP A 150 -7.70 -13.67 26.50
CA TRP A 150 -7.64 -14.74 27.50
C TRP A 150 -6.29 -15.45 27.42
N ARG A 151 -5.67 -15.73 28.57
CA ARG A 151 -4.31 -16.27 28.69
C ARG A 151 -4.29 -17.49 29.61
N PRO A 152 -3.82 -18.66 29.16
CA PRO A 152 -3.83 -19.89 29.96
C PRO A 152 -3.13 -19.77 31.32
N ASN A 153 -2.09 -18.95 31.44
CA ASN A 153 -1.33 -18.86 32.70
C ASN A 153 -1.75 -17.70 33.61
N ARG A 154 -2.67 -16.85 33.14
CA ARG A 154 -3.10 -15.64 33.86
C ARG A 154 -4.60 -15.65 34.18
N ASN A 155 -5.41 -16.19 33.28
CA ASN A 155 -6.86 -16.22 33.40
C ASN A 155 -7.40 -17.59 33.81
N CYS A 156 -6.55 -18.62 33.85
CA CYS A 156 -6.94 -19.92 34.38
C CYS A 156 -7.23 -19.83 35.88
N PRO A 157 -8.35 -20.42 36.35
CA PRO A 157 -8.66 -20.47 37.77
C PRO A 157 -7.56 -21.15 38.60
N ASP A 158 -7.40 -20.70 39.84
CA ASP A 158 -6.42 -21.26 40.77
C ASP A 158 -6.63 -22.77 40.95
N GLY A 159 -5.60 -23.55 40.65
CA GLY A 159 -5.61 -25.02 40.81
C GLY A 159 -6.15 -25.80 39.60
N GLU A 160 -6.50 -25.11 38.50
CA GLU A 160 -6.87 -25.74 37.24
C GLU A 160 -5.69 -25.78 36.26
N GLN A 161 -5.71 -26.76 35.34
CA GLN A 161 -4.77 -26.83 34.23
C GLN A 161 -5.51 -26.44 32.95
N CYS A 162 -5.19 -25.26 32.44
CA CYS A 162 -5.85 -24.74 31.25
C CYS A 162 -5.01 -24.81 29.97
N LEU A 163 -3.77 -25.30 30.06
CA LEU A 163 -2.93 -25.66 28.92
C LEU A 163 -2.36 -27.06 29.15
N GLU A 164 -2.69 -27.98 28.25
CA GLU A 164 -2.32 -29.39 28.32
C GLU A 164 -1.54 -29.78 27.06
N TYR A 165 -0.40 -30.45 27.25
CA TYR A 165 0.32 -31.09 26.15
C TYR A 165 -0.23 -32.49 25.90
N LEU A 166 -0.71 -32.75 24.68
CA LEU A 166 -1.35 -34.01 24.29
C LEU A 166 -0.39 -34.99 23.58
N GLY A 167 0.85 -34.57 23.31
CA GLY A 167 1.84 -35.35 22.56
C GLY A 167 1.89 -35.00 21.07
N ALA A 168 3.01 -35.34 20.40
CA ALA A 168 3.22 -35.09 18.97
C ALA A 168 3.14 -33.60 18.56
N GLY A 169 3.48 -32.67 19.44
CA GLY A 169 3.34 -31.23 19.22
C GLY A 169 1.90 -30.71 19.32
N LYS A 170 0.95 -31.55 19.77
CA LYS A 170 -0.46 -31.18 19.94
C LYS A 170 -0.74 -30.67 21.35
N TYR A 171 -1.55 -29.62 21.45
CA TYR A 171 -1.90 -28.93 22.68
C TYR A 171 -3.41 -28.74 22.79
N ARG A 172 -3.90 -28.63 24.03
CA ARG A 172 -5.28 -28.24 24.34
C ARG A 172 -5.31 -27.05 25.29
N ILE A 173 -6.13 -26.06 24.96
CA ILE A 173 -6.53 -24.96 25.83
C ILE A 173 -7.95 -25.24 26.33
N THR A 174 -8.16 -25.11 27.64
CA THR A 174 -9.48 -25.08 28.27
C THR A 174 -9.67 -23.71 28.91
N ALA A 175 -10.51 -22.87 28.33
CA ALA A 175 -10.70 -21.48 28.72
C ALA A 175 -12.08 -21.26 29.36
N PRO A 176 -12.21 -21.42 30.70
CA PRO A 176 -13.39 -21.01 31.42
C PRO A 176 -13.48 -19.48 31.51
N GLU A 177 -14.69 -18.96 31.74
CA GLU A 177 -14.95 -17.51 31.93
C GLU A 177 -14.36 -16.65 30.79
N VAL A 178 -14.37 -17.19 29.58
CA VAL A 178 -13.76 -16.54 28.41
C VAL A 178 -14.58 -15.33 27.93
N ILE A 179 -15.90 -15.34 28.14
CA ILE A 179 -16.83 -14.27 27.75
C ILE A 179 -16.89 -13.19 28.84
N ASN A 180 -16.64 -11.94 28.45
CA ASN A 180 -16.88 -10.70 29.19
C ASN A 180 -17.09 -9.54 28.19
N THR A 181 -18.34 -9.26 27.84
CA THR A 181 -18.72 -8.24 26.85
C THR A 181 -18.72 -6.81 27.40
N GLN A 182 -18.42 -6.62 28.68
CA GLN A 182 -18.44 -5.34 29.40
C GLN A 182 -19.85 -4.71 29.43
N SER A 183 -20.00 -3.51 28.88
CA SER A 183 -21.26 -2.75 28.84
C SER A 183 -22.12 -3.05 27.62
N LEU A 184 -21.67 -3.91 26.71
CA LEU A 184 -22.39 -4.24 25.48
C LEU A 184 -23.37 -5.40 25.70
N ASP A 185 -24.57 -5.27 25.14
CA ASP A 185 -25.70 -6.18 25.37
C ASP A 185 -25.83 -7.23 24.25
N TYR A 186 -24.87 -8.16 24.21
CA TYR A 186 -24.93 -9.36 23.38
C TYR A 186 -24.30 -10.55 24.08
N ASP A 187 -24.80 -11.75 23.76
CA ASP A 187 -24.36 -13.01 24.33
C ASP A 187 -23.86 -13.98 23.25
N TYR A 188 -23.42 -15.17 23.69
CA TYR A 188 -23.11 -16.29 22.82
C TYR A 188 -24.33 -16.67 21.97
N ASP A 189 -24.12 -16.83 20.66
CA ASP A 189 -25.14 -17.29 19.72
C ASP A 189 -24.58 -18.42 18.84
N ALA A 190 -25.02 -19.65 19.13
CA ALA A 190 -24.61 -20.85 18.40
C ALA A 190 -25.08 -20.89 16.93
N SER A 191 -25.99 -19.99 16.52
CA SER A 191 -26.43 -19.86 15.12
C SER A 191 -25.49 -19.03 14.26
N GLN A 192 -24.55 -18.30 14.87
CA GLN A 192 -23.59 -17.47 14.17
C GLN A 192 -22.25 -18.20 13.98
N VAL A 193 -21.50 -17.78 12.96
CA VAL A 193 -20.09 -18.21 12.82
C VAL A 193 -19.30 -17.65 13.99
N GLN A 194 -18.62 -18.55 14.70
CA GLN A 194 -17.69 -18.20 15.77
C GLN A 194 -16.27 -18.15 15.23
N GLY A 195 -15.39 -17.48 15.95
CA GLY A 195 -13.97 -17.54 15.63
C GLY A 195 -13.08 -17.23 16.82
N ILE A 196 -11.88 -17.78 16.74
CA ILE A 196 -10.79 -17.52 17.67
C ILE A 196 -9.58 -17.00 16.92
N TYR A 197 -8.77 -16.22 17.62
CA TYR A 197 -7.45 -15.81 17.17
C TYR A 197 -6.45 -16.21 18.24
N LEU A 198 -5.64 -17.22 17.91
CA LEU A 198 -4.65 -17.82 18.78
C LEU A 198 -3.27 -17.27 18.43
N MET A 199 -2.61 -16.64 19.39
CA MET A 199 -1.26 -16.10 19.22
C MET A 199 -0.28 -16.86 20.11
N THR A 200 0.73 -17.45 19.49
CA THR A 200 2.00 -17.78 20.16
C THR A 200 2.79 -16.49 20.31
N TYR A 201 3.02 -16.06 21.55
CA TYR A 201 3.52 -14.72 21.85
C TYR A 201 4.86 -14.76 22.59
N GLY A 202 5.94 -14.47 21.87
CA GLY A 202 7.27 -14.31 22.46
C GLY A 202 7.74 -15.56 23.20
N ALA A 203 7.40 -16.74 22.68
CA ALA A 203 7.62 -18.02 23.34
C ALA A 203 9.08 -18.51 23.21
N GLY A 204 9.57 -19.18 24.25
CA GLY A 204 10.90 -19.76 24.29
C GLY A 204 12.06 -18.76 24.25
N ALA A 205 13.29 -19.27 24.28
CA ALA A 205 14.52 -18.49 24.29
C ALA A 205 14.65 -17.53 23.09
N ASN A 206 14.16 -17.94 21.92
CA ASN A 206 14.21 -17.14 20.69
C ASN A 206 12.99 -16.20 20.52
N LYS A 207 12.07 -16.16 21.49
CA LYS A 207 10.86 -15.32 21.48
C LYS A 207 10.04 -15.49 20.20
N VAL A 208 9.85 -16.74 19.77
CA VAL A 208 9.12 -17.05 18.54
C VAL A 208 7.67 -16.58 18.62
N LYS A 209 7.10 -16.28 17.46
CA LYS A 209 5.74 -15.75 17.33
C LYS A 209 5.06 -16.39 16.15
N ASN A 210 3.77 -16.63 16.29
CA ASN A 210 2.90 -17.03 15.21
C ASN A 210 1.45 -16.76 15.63
N VAL A 211 0.59 -16.55 14.65
CA VAL A 211 -0.83 -16.29 14.86
C VAL A 211 -1.64 -17.20 13.95
N GLU A 212 -2.80 -17.62 14.42
CA GLU A 212 -3.75 -18.43 13.67
C GLU A 212 -5.16 -17.94 13.96
N ALA A 213 -5.91 -17.63 12.90
CA ALA A 213 -7.35 -17.39 12.97
C ALA A 213 -8.08 -18.68 12.61
N TYR A 214 -9.08 -19.07 13.41
CA TYR A 214 -9.89 -20.26 13.15
C TYR A 214 -11.36 -19.93 13.36
N TYR A 215 -12.18 -20.25 12.36
CA TYR A 215 -13.61 -19.98 12.36
C TYR A 215 -14.40 -21.29 12.24
N TRP A 216 -15.55 -21.37 12.91
CA TRP A 216 -16.40 -22.56 12.84
C TRP A 216 -17.89 -22.24 12.98
N GLU A 217 -18.71 -23.15 12.49
CA GLU A 217 -20.16 -23.17 12.72
C GLU A 217 -20.49 -24.12 13.89
N PRO A 218 -21.00 -23.63 15.03
CA PRO A 218 -21.30 -24.49 16.19
C PRO A 218 -22.35 -25.57 15.91
N ALA A 219 -23.29 -25.31 15.01
CA ALA A 219 -24.32 -26.27 14.66
C ALA A 219 -23.78 -27.55 13.99
N THR A 220 -22.60 -27.47 13.37
CA THR A 220 -22.00 -28.59 12.64
C THR A 220 -20.61 -28.98 13.14
N ASP A 221 -20.01 -28.20 14.05
CA ASP A 221 -18.63 -28.30 14.50
C ASP A 221 -17.64 -28.36 13.32
N ARG A 222 -17.93 -27.62 12.26
CA ARG A 222 -17.10 -27.59 11.05
C ARG A 222 -16.33 -26.29 10.94
N PRO A 223 -15.04 -26.36 10.56
CA PRO A 223 -14.29 -25.17 10.21
C PRO A 223 -14.89 -24.51 8.96
N VAL A 224 -14.86 -23.19 8.93
CA VAL A 224 -15.25 -22.36 7.80
C VAL A 224 -14.15 -21.35 7.49
N SER A 225 -14.20 -20.74 6.30
CA SER A 225 -13.30 -19.63 5.94
C SER A 225 -13.60 -18.38 6.77
N SER A 226 -12.70 -17.38 6.72
CA SER A 226 -12.95 -16.08 7.37
C SER A 226 -14.31 -15.53 6.93
N PRO A 227 -15.22 -15.22 7.87
CA PRO A 227 -16.56 -14.77 7.55
C PRO A 227 -16.58 -13.29 7.14
N LYS A 228 -15.52 -12.54 7.44
CA LYS A 228 -15.41 -11.11 7.13
C LYS A 228 -13.98 -10.75 6.73
N SER A 229 -13.70 -10.87 5.44
CA SER A 229 -12.50 -10.31 4.80
C SER A 229 -12.91 -9.13 3.91
N VAL A 230 -12.45 -7.92 4.25
CA VAL A 230 -12.77 -6.66 3.55
C VAL A 230 -11.66 -6.24 2.58
N LEU A 231 -10.43 -6.66 2.86
CA LEU A 231 -9.22 -6.26 2.14
C LEU A 231 -8.37 -7.51 1.90
N GLU A 232 -7.69 -7.57 0.76
CA GLU A 232 -6.62 -8.55 0.56
C GLU A 232 -5.39 -8.10 1.36
N SER A 233 -4.75 -9.00 2.11
CA SER A 233 -3.52 -8.65 2.85
C SER A 233 -2.42 -8.11 1.93
N GLN A 234 -2.40 -8.57 0.67
CA GLN A 234 -1.47 -8.12 -0.36
C GLN A 234 -1.60 -6.62 -0.63
N THR A 235 -2.79 -6.04 -0.49
CA THR A 235 -3.02 -4.61 -0.69
C THR A 235 -2.28 -3.77 0.35
N CYS A 236 -2.19 -4.25 1.60
CA CYS A 236 -1.41 -3.58 2.64
C CYS A 236 0.11 -3.71 2.39
N THR A 237 0.57 -4.93 2.09
CA THR A 237 2.00 -5.23 1.86
C THR A 237 2.54 -4.67 0.55
N SER A 238 1.66 -4.19 -0.32
CA SER A 238 2.00 -3.44 -1.53
C SER A 238 2.78 -2.15 -1.23
N CYS A 239 2.54 -1.56 -0.05
CA CYS A 239 3.22 -0.39 0.50
C CYS A 239 4.05 -0.71 1.75
N HIS A 240 3.58 -1.65 2.58
CA HIS A 240 4.26 -2.09 3.79
C HIS A 240 5.23 -3.24 3.46
N VAL A 241 6.40 -2.92 2.93
CA VAL A 241 7.40 -3.92 2.53
C VAL A 241 8.23 -4.32 3.75
N GLY A 242 7.77 -5.36 4.45
CA GLY A 242 8.30 -5.87 5.73
C GLY A 242 7.22 -5.88 6.80
N GLU A 243 6.99 -7.03 7.44
CA GLU A 243 5.88 -7.24 8.40
C GLU A 243 6.04 -6.43 9.70
N GLU A 244 7.27 -6.09 10.04
CA GLU A 244 7.67 -5.31 11.22
C GLU A 244 7.18 -3.86 11.19
N HIS A 245 6.77 -3.37 10.02
CA HIS A 245 6.38 -1.98 9.81
C HIS A 245 4.88 -1.72 10.12
N ILE A 246 4.10 -2.77 10.36
CA ILE A 246 2.71 -2.67 10.83
C ILE A 246 2.69 -2.65 12.37
N ARG A 247 1.98 -1.68 12.96
CA ARG A 247 1.95 -1.51 14.43
C ARG A 247 1.52 -2.79 15.14
N HIS A 248 2.14 -3.03 16.29
CA HIS A 248 1.91 -4.23 17.09
C HIS A 248 2.22 -5.54 16.36
N GLY A 249 3.14 -5.60 15.39
CA GLY A 249 3.54 -6.84 14.70
C GLY A 249 3.89 -8.03 15.62
N ASN A 250 4.18 -7.80 16.91
CA ASN A 250 4.25 -8.85 17.94
C ASN A 250 2.94 -9.62 18.20
N TYR A 251 1.78 -9.09 17.78
CA TYR A 251 0.43 -9.66 17.91
C TYR A 251 -0.09 -10.22 16.58
N GLY A 252 0.79 -10.31 15.57
CA GLY A 252 0.42 -10.56 14.18
C GLY A 252 0.03 -9.28 13.45
N ASN A 253 0.03 -9.39 12.13
CA ASN A 253 -0.16 -8.32 11.15
C ASN A 253 -1.21 -8.70 10.09
N THR A 254 -2.03 -9.73 10.35
CA THR A 254 -3.07 -10.17 9.43
C THR A 254 -4.32 -9.29 9.57
N ALA A 255 -5.08 -9.16 8.49
CA ALA A 255 -6.35 -8.43 8.50
C ALA A 255 -7.32 -8.98 9.57
N ASP A 256 -7.40 -10.31 9.71
CA ASP A 256 -8.17 -10.97 10.76
C ASP A 256 -7.67 -10.56 12.15
N GLY A 257 -6.37 -10.61 12.43
CA GLY A 257 -5.82 -10.25 13.74
C GLY A 257 -6.16 -8.83 14.18
N CYS A 258 -6.12 -7.89 13.22
CA CYS A 258 -6.57 -6.52 13.42
C CYS A 258 -8.07 -6.47 13.76
N LEU A 259 -8.91 -7.15 12.99
CA LEU A 259 -10.37 -7.20 13.20
C LEU A 259 -10.75 -7.78 14.57
N PHE A 260 -10.05 -8.81 15.03
CA PHE A 260 -10.27 -9.42 16.35
C PHE A 260 -10.04 -8.44 17.49
N CYS A 261 -9.15 -7.44 17.33
CA CYS A 261 -8.79 -6.50 18.38
C CYS A 261 -9.44 -5.11 18.24
N HIS A 262 -9.58 -4.64 17.00
CA HIS A 262 -10.08 -3.32 16.64
C HIS A 262 -11.48 -3.42 16.03
N THR A 263 -12.43 -3.84 16.88
CA THR A 263 -13.85 -4.01 16.52
C THR A 263 -14.52 -2.69 16.17
N ASP A 264 -15.65 -2.74 15.44
CA ASP A 264 -16.40 -1.54 14.99
C ASP A 264 -16.79 -0.57 16.12
N TYR A 265 -16.98 -1.07 17.34
CA TYR A 265 -17.36 -0.29 18.53
C TYR A 265 -16.17 0.12 19.40
N THR A 266 -14.94 -0.15 18.97
CA THR A 266 -13.75 0.28 19.70
C THR A 266 -13.60 1.80 19.59
N GLN A 267 -13.41 2.45 20.74
CA GLN A 267 -13.28 3.89 20.86
C GLN A 267 -12.10 4.25 21.75
N TYR A 268 -11.43 5.36 21.44
CA TYR A 268 -10.38 5.91 22.30
C TYR A 268 -10.72 7.34 22.71
N ALA A 269 -10.51 7.66 24.00
CA ALA A 269 -10.56 9.03 24.49
C ALA A 269 -9.22 9.75 24.25
N GLY A 270 -9.30 11.02 23.87
CA GLY A 270 -8.17 11.94 23.76
C GLY A 270 -8.49 13.29 24.39
N THR A 271 -7.44 14.03 24.73
CA THR A 271 -7.51 15.41 25.22
C THR A 271 -6.64 16.30 24.34
N GLY A 272 -7.05 17.56 24.14
CA GLY A 272 -6.34 18.57 23.33
C GLY A 272 -6.68 19.98 23.81
N THR A 273 -6.18 21.02 23.13
CA THR A 273 -6.45 22.43 23.47
C THR A 273 -6.82 23.26 22.25
N ASP A 274 -8.03 23.82 22.17
CA ASP A 274 -8.55 24.57 21.01
C ASP A 274 -7.71 25.82 20.62
N ASP A 275 -8.14 26.57 19.60
CA ASP A 275 -7.45 27.78 19.12
C ASP A 275 -7.46 28.95 20.13
N GLN A 276 -8.15 28.78 21.27
CA GLN A 276 -8.19 29.70 22.39
C GLN A 276 -7.57 29.11 23.67
N ASP A 277 -6.77 28.05 23.55
CA ASP A 277 -6.09 27.32 24.64
C ASP A 277 -7.03 26.65 25.66
N ASN A 278 -8.30 26.40 25.33
CA ASN A 278 -9.20 25.65 26.22
C ASN A 278 -9.03 24.15 26.03
N GLU A 279 -8.96 23.40 27.14
CA GLU A 279 -8.93 21.94 27.10
C GLU A 279 -10.24 21.38 26.51
N ILE A 280 -10.10 20.52 25.52
CA ILE A 280 -11.19 19.80 24.89
C ILE A 280 -10.96 18.30 24.99
N ASN A 281 -12.03 17.57 25.28
CA ASN A 281 -12.04 16.11 25.27
C ASN A 281 -12.74 15.63 24.00
N PHE A 282 -12.20 14.58 23.39
CA PHE A 282 -12.78 14.00 22.19
C PHE A 282 -12.65 12.48 22.20
N THR A 283 -13.54 11.83 21.46
CA THR A 283 -13.50 10.39 21.21
C THR A 283 -13.14 10.15 19.76
N ILE A 284 -12.31 9.15 19.49
CA ILE A 284 -11.94 8.73 18.14
C ILE A 284 -12.42 7.31 17.88
N ASP A 285 -12.76 7.03 16.62
CA ASP A 285 -13.02 5.67 16.15
C ASP A 285 -11.72 4.86 16.22
N GLY A 286 -11.70 3.90 17.15
CA GLY A 286 -10.57 3.00 17.40
C GLY A 286 -10.71 1.64 16.72
N SER A 287 -11.76 1.47 15.90
CA SER A 287 -11.91 0.31 15.03
C SER A 287 -10.85 0.29 13.94
N ILE A 288 -10.68 -0.86 13.26
CA ILE A 288 -9.63 -1.01 12.24
C ILE A 288 -9.84 -0.04 11.06
N LYS A 289 -11.10 0.16 10.63
CA LYS A 289 -11.46 1.15 9.59
C LYS A 289 -11.13 2.57 10.04
N GLY A 290 -11.45 2.94 11.29
CA GLY A 290 -11.20 4.28 11.82
C GLY A 290 -9.72 4.59 11.92
N LEU A 291 -8.94 3.65 12.47
CA LEU A 291 -7.49 3.77 12.57
C LEU A 291 -6.80 3.80 11.22
N ALA A 292 -7.13 2.86 10.32
CA ALA A 292 -6.50 2.79 9.00
C ALA A 292 -6.77 4.07 8.21
N HIS A 293 -8.01 4.52 8.12
CA HIS A 293 -8.33 5.78 7.44
C HIS A 293 -7.62 6.96 8.08
N ALA A 294 -7.68 7.12 9.39
CA ALA A 294 -7.12 8.30 10.04
C ALA A 294 -5.57 8.33 9.98
N ILE A 295 -4.90 7.18 9.99
CA ILE A 295 -3.44 7.07 9.76
C ILE A 295 -3.09 7.50 8.33
N HIS A 296 -3.82 7.03 7.32
CA HIS A 296 -3.52 7.27 5.90
C HIS A 296 -4.16 8.54 5.33
N THR A 297 -5.02 9.22 6.09
CA THR A 297 -5.47 10.59 5.79
C THR A 297 -4.35 11.61 5.95
N GLY A 298 -3.19 11.19 6.49
CA GLY A 298 -1.96 11.97 6.56
C GLY A 298 -1.70 12.70 5.25
N ALA A 299 -1.90 14.02 5.26
CA ALA A 299 -1.93 14.78 4.04
C ALA A 299 -0.60 14.69 3.30
N THR A 300 -0.67 14.26 2.04
CA THR A 300 0.47 14.29 1.16
C THR A 300 1.04 15.71 1.10
N GLU A 301 2.32 15.82 0.77
CA GLU A 301 2.91 17.14 0.54
C GLU A 301 2.15 17.88 -0.58
N ALA A 302 1.42 17.19 -1.49
CA ALA A 302 0.51 17.78 -2.47
C ALA A 302 -0.78 18.35 -1.85
N ASP A 303 -1.47 17.58 -1.00
CA ASP A 303 -2.75 17.98 -0.37
C ASP A 303 -2.57 19.17 0.56
N ARG A 304 -1.44 19.22 1.28
CA ARG A 304 -1.06 20.36 2.12
C ARG A 304 -0.74 21.62 1.30
N ARG A 305 -0.34 21.47 0.03
CA ARG A 305 0.15 22.57 -0.81
C ARG A 305 -0.90 23.21 -1.70
N ASP A 306 -1.95 22.49 -2.09
CA ASP A 306 -2.92 22.96 -3.09
C ASP A 306 -4.38 23.04 -2.62
N VAL A 307 -4.75 22.45 -1.47
CA VAL A 307 -6.13 22.51 -0.97
C VAL A 307 -6.25 23.55 0.14
N ALA A 308 -6.58 24.80 -0.22
CA ALA A 308 -6.91 25.84 0.75
C ALA A 308 -7.98 25.41 1.77
N LYS A 309 -8.86 24.45 1.40
CA LYS A 309 -9.83 23.83 2.33
C LYS A 309 -9.20 22.89 3.35
N PHE A 310 -8.13 22.18 3.04
CA PHE A 310 -7.49 21.27 4.00
C PHE A 310 -6.97 22.07 5.20
N ALA A 311 -6.19 23.12 4.96
CA ALA A 311 -5.63 23.96 6.02
C ALA A 311 -6.68 24.79 6.80
N THR A 312 -7.83 25.13 6.18
CA THR A 312 -8.86 25.98 6.80
C THR A 312 -10.01 25.21 7.43
N VAL A 313 -10.01 23.88 7.33
CA VAL A 313 -11.12 23.03 7.76
C VAL A 313 -10.64 21.71 8.37
N ILE A 314 -9.88 20.92 7.61
CA ILE A 314 -9.54 19.53 8.01
C ILE A 314 -8.41 19.54 9.04
N ALA A 315 -7.35 20.31 8.78
CA ALA A 315 -6.23 20.50 9.71
C ALA A 315 -6.44 21.69 10.66
N ASP A 316 -7.63 22.30 10.67
CA ASP A 316 -7.98 23.38 11.60
C ASP A 316 -8.51 22.76 12.90
N PRO A 317 -7.74 22.77 14.01
CA PRO A 317 -8.14 22.11 15.25
C PRO A 317 -9.41 22.71 15.87
N SER A 318 -9.77 23.95 15.51
CA SER A 318 -11.03 24.59 15.95
C SER A 318 -12.28 24.01 15.26
N LYS A 319 -12.10 23.37 14.10
CA LYS A 319 -13.19 22.78 13.29
C LYS A 319 -13.13 21.27 13.22
N ASN A 320 -11.94 20.70 13.40
CA ASN A 320 -11.70 19.26 13.40
C ASN A 320 -10.62 18.91 14.45
N PRO A 321 -10.96 19.00 15.74
CA PRO A 321 -10.01 18.82 16.82
C PRO A 321 -9.37 17.42 16.80
N VAL A 322 -10.17 16.38 16.56
CA VAL A 322 -9.70 15.00 16.46
C VAL A 322 -8.54 14.85 15.47
N PHE A 323 -8.70 15.40 14.26
CA PHE A 323 -7.66 15.34 13.23
C PHE A 323 -6.42 16.16 13.62
N GLY A 324 -6.63 17.40 14.09
CA GLY A 324 -5.56 18.29 14.51
C GLY A 324 -4.67 17.76 15.64
N TYR A 325 -5.20 17.06 16.64
CA TYR A 325 -4.40 16.62 17.80
C TYR A 325 -3.79 15.22 17.68
N LYS A 326 -4.47 14.28 17.02
CA LYS A 326 -4.05 12.86 17.02
C LYS A 326 -3.55 12.35 15.68
N TYR A 327 -3.97 12.94 14.57
CA TYR A 327 -3.71 12.41 13.23
C TYR A 327 -2.82 13.32 12.38
N ASP A 328 -2.84 14.64 12.60
CA ASP A 328 -1.75 15.48 12.11
C ASP A 328 -0.52 15.31 13.00
N ARG A 329 0.36 14.39 12.60
CA ARG A 329 1.66 14.21 13.27
C ARG A 329 2.43 15.53 13.40
N ALA A 330 2.27 16.47 12.45
CA ALA A 330 2.93 17.79 12.53
C ALA A 330 2.48 18.65 13.72
N ALA A 331 1.35 18.33 14.35
CA ALA A 331 0.83 18.99 15.54
C ALA A 331 1.18 18.26 16.84
N GLN A 332 1.79 17.07 16.77
CA GLN A 332 2.31 16.31 17.92
C GLN A 332 3.77 16.67 18.17
N ILE A 333 4.27 16.44 19.38
CA ILE A 333 5.67 16.71 19.76
C ILE A 333 6.39 15.43 20.19
N ASP A 334 7.70 15.33 19.92
CA ASP A 334 8.59 14.28 20.43
C ASP A 334 8.90 14.46 21.92
N GLU A 335 9.68 13.53 22.49
CA GLU A 335 10.10 13.57 23.90
C GLU A 335 10.94 14.82 24.23
N GLU A 336 11.57 15.42 23.22
CA GLU A 336 12.36 16.64 23.27
C GLU A 336 11.52 17.92 23.04
N GLY A 337 10.23 17.80 22.76
CA GLY A 337 9.29 18.90 22.54
C GLY A 337 9.29 19.49 21.13
N ASN A 338 9.90 18.84 20.15
CA ASN A 338 9.87 19.26 18.74
C ASN A 338 8.64 18.67 18.03
N PRO A 339 8.02 19.39 17.08
CA PRO A 339 6.95 18.83 16.27
C PRO A 339 7.39 17.55 15.53
N LEU A 340 6.60 16.48 15.66
CA LEU A 340 6.81 15.26 14.88
C LEU A 340 6.64 15.59 13.40
N LYS A 341 7.42 14.95 12.53
CA LYS A 341 7.26 15.16 11.09
C LYS A 341 5.96 14.54 10.59
N PRO A 342 5.26 15.19 9.64
CA PRO A 342 4.02 14.69 9.09
C PRO A 342 4.22 13.37 8.36
N LEU A 343 3.27 12.45 8.56
CA LEU A 343 3.17 11.24 7.76
C LEU A 343 2.83 11.63 6.32
N ASN A 344 3.65 11.16 5.37
CA ASN A 344 3.42 11.35 3.95
C ASN A 344 2.85 10.06 3.38
N TYR A 345 1.54 10.03 3.13
CA TYR A 345 0.95 8.97 2.34
C TYR A 345 1.46 9.08 0.87
N PRO A 346 1.93 7.99 0.24
CA PRO A 346 2.54 8.06 -1.09
C PRO A 346 1.54 8.28 -2.23
N ALA A 347 0.25 8.02 -2.01
CA ALA A 347 -0.83 8.19 -2.97
C ALA A 347 -1.80 9.32 -2.57
N VAL A 348 -2.72 9.67 -3.47
CA VAL A 348 -3.84 10.56 -3.15
C VAL A 348 -4.79 9.84 -2.19
N THR A 349 -5.06 10.43 -1.02
CA THR A 349 -5.94 9.84 0.02
C THR A 349 -7.35 9.50 -0.47
N ALA A 350 -7.85 10.21 -1.48
CA ALA A 350 -9.15 9.92 -2.09
C ALA A 350 -9.16 8.65 -2.97
N SER A 351 -8.01 8.07 -3.31
CA SER A 351 -7.94 6.87 -4.15
C SER A 351 -8.21 5.61 -3.32
N CYS A 352 -9.47 5.34 -2.98
CA CYS A 352 -9.83 4.21 -2.09
C CYS A 352 -9.42 2.83 -2.66
N GLU A 353 -9.20 2.72 -3.98
CA GLU A 353 -8.71 1.51 -4.67
C GLU A 353 -7.27 1.15 -4.28
N SER A 354 -6.56 2.03 -3.57
CA SER A 354 -5.28 1.68 -2.93
C SER A 354 -5.43 0.67 -1.81
N CYS A 355 -6.64 0.47 -1.28
CA CYS A 355 -6.92 -0.50 -0.21
C CYS A 355 -8.10 -1.40 -0.56
N HIS A 356 -9.14 -0.83 -1.17
CA HIS A 356 -10.38 -1.53 -1.44
C HIS A 356 -10.46 -2.06 -2.87
N VAL A 357 -11.29 -3.08 -3.07
CA VAL A 357 -11.67 -3.55 -4.40
C VAL A 357 -12.33 -2.43 -5.23
N GLN A 358 -12.25 -2.54 -6.56
CA GLN A 358 -12.85 -1.56 -7.47
C GLN A 358 -14.35 -1.41 -7.22
N TYR A 359 -14.88 -0.20 -7.38
CA TYR A 359 -16.31 0.06 -7.15
C TYR A 359 -17.23 -0.62 -8.19
N SER A 360 -16.66 -1.09 -9.30
CA SER A 360 -17.35 -1.89 -10.32
C SER A 360 -17.46 -3.36 -9.96
N GLU A 361 -16.78 -3.82 -8.90
CA GLU A 361 -16.88 -5.20 -8.46
C GLU A 361 -18.28 -5.54 -7.95
N THR A 362 -18.65 -6.81 -8.15
CA THR A 362 -19.90 -7.42 -7.75
C THR A 362 -19.60 -8.66 -6.93
N GLU A 363 -20.60 -9.22 -6.24
CA GLU A 363 -20.44 -10.49 -5.52
C GLU A 363 -19.89 -11.61 -6.42
N GLU A 364 -20.18 -11.58 -7.72
CA GLU A 364 -19.72 -12.58 -8.68
C GLU A 364 -18.29 -12.35 -9.21
N THR A 365 -17.73 -11.15 -9.03
CA THR A 365 -16.43 -10.75 -9.58
C THR A 365 -15.38 -10.45 -8.50
N LEU A 366 -15.76 -10.50 -7.22
CA LEU A 366 -14.84 -10.36 -6.09
C LEU A 366 -13.66 -11.34 -6.18
N PRO A 367 -12.45 -10.91 -5.77
CA PRO A 367 -11.32 -11.81 -5.57
C PRO A 367 -11.65 -12.95 -4.59
N GLU A 368 -11.03 -14.12 -4.80
CA GLU A 368 -11.32 -15.32 -4.00
C GLU A 368 -10.98 -15.15 -2.50
N ASP A 369 -10.06 -14.25 -2.15
CA ASP A 369 -9.54 -14.05 -0.79
C ASP A 369 -10.29 -12.99 0.03
N VAL A 370 -11.35 -12.40 -0.53
CA VAL A 370 -12.23 -11.45 0.17
C VAL A 370 -13.68 -11.93 0.20
N THR A 371 -14.45 -11.36 1.12
CA THR A 371 -15.89 -11.66 1.28
C THR A 371 -16.74 -10.55 0.66
N VAL A 372 -18.07 -10.75 0.60
CA VAL A 372 -19.04 -9.73 0.14
C VAL A 372 -18.91 -8.39 0.89
N HIS A 373 -18.34 -8.40 2.10
CA HIS A 373 -18.04 -7.22 2.89
C HIS A 373 -17.01 -6.28 2.25
N ALA A 374 -16.17 -6.76 1.32
CA ALA A 374 -15.29 -5.91 0.52
C ALA A 374 -16.07 -4.87 -0.31
N LEU A 375 -17.37 -5.09 -0.56
CA LEU A 375 -18.23 -4.14 -1.24
C LEU A 375 -18.80 -3.05 -0.30
N ASP A 376 -18.64 -3.19 1.02
CA ASP A 376 -19.30 -2.31 2.00
C ASP A 376 -18.82 -0.85 1.92
N TRP A 377 -17.58 -0.62 1.47
CA TRP A 377 -17.00 0.73 1.42
C TRP A 377 -17.75 1.68 0.48
N PHE A 378 -18.45 1.16 -0.54
CA PHE A 378 -19.24 1.97 -1.47
C PHE A 378 -20.77 1.87 -1.26
N LYS A 379 -21.22 1.16 -0.22
CA LYS A 379 -22.66 1.08 0.12
C LYS A 379 -23.16 2.28 0.95
N ASP A 380 -22.25 3.12 1.44
CA ASP A 380 -22.55 4.31 2.24
C ASP A 380 -23.39 4.03 3.50
N MET A 381 -22.98 3.01 4.26
CA MET A 381 -23.70 2.52 5.46
C MET A 381 -22.95 2.83 6.78
N ASP A 382 -21.95 3.71 6.73
CA ASP A 382 -21.11 4.00 7.88
C ASP A 382 -20.54 5.43 7.93
N ALA A 383 -21.17 6.30 8.70
CA ALA A 383 -20.72 7.67 8.88
C ALA A 383 -19.34 7.79 9.54
N ASP A 384 -19.00 6.88 10.47
CA ASP A 384 -17.75 6.91 11.23
C ASP A 384 -16.52 6.70 10.32
N SER A 385 -16.66 5.85 9.30
CA SER A 385 -15.67 5.67 8.24
C SER A 385 -15.39 6.97 7.48
N CYS A 386 -16.44 7.76 7.16
CA CYS A 386 -16.29 9.04 6.49
C CYS A 386 -15.63 10.09 7.41
N GLN A 387 -16.04 10.14 8.67
CA GLN A 387 -15.52 11.09 9.66
C GLN A 387 -14.04 10.84 9.99
N SER A 388 -13.55 9.61 9.81
CA SER A 388 -12.14 9.30 10.02
C SER A 388 -11.21 10.06 9.06
N CYS A 389 -11.69 10.42 7.86
CA CYS A 389 -10.97 11.26 6.91
C CYS A 389 -11.40 12.74 6.95
N HIS A 390 -12.70 13.00 7.12
CA HIS A 390 -13.27 14.35 6.98
C HIS A 390 -13.45 15.09 8.32
N GLY A 391 -13.31 14.38 9.44
CA GLY A 391 -13.73 14.84 10.77
C GLY A 391 -15.22 15.20 10.82
N ASP A 392 -15.56 16.11 11.72
CA ASP A 392 -16.92 16.66 11.85
C ASP A 392 -17.24 17.76 10.84
N TYR A 393 -16.39 17.94 9.82
CA TYR A 393 -16.68 18.85 8.72
C TYR A 393 -18.06 18.53 8.11
N HIS A 394 -18.85 19.57 7.85
CA HIS A 394 -20.24 19.47 7.37
C HIS A 394 -21.26 18.87 8.35
N TYR A 395 -21.02 18.91 9.66
CA TYR A 395 -21.94 18.36 10.67
C TYR A 395 -22.04 16.82 10.57
N GLY A 396 -20.90 16.15 10.45
CA GLY A 396 -20.81 14.69 10.28
C GLY A 396 -21.51 13.85 11.36
N GLY A 397 -21.71 14.39 12.57
CA GLY A 397 -22.48 13.74 13.63
C GLY A 397 -23.99 14.04 13.62
N ARG A 398 -24.50 14.85 12.68
CA ARG A 398 -25.91 15.25 12.67
C ARG A 398 -26.79 14.08 12.28
N THR A 399 -27.66 13.67 13.19
CA THR A 399 -28.71 12.69 12.89
C THR A 399 -29.96 13.42 12.40
N THR A 400 -30.58 12.92 11.33
CA THR A 400 -31.87 13.37 10.82
C THR A 400 -32.86 12.24 10.84
N THR A 401 -34.07 12.47 11.35
CA THR A 401 -35.15 11.48 11.35
C THR A 401 -36.14 11.83 10.25
N ASP A 402 -36.57 10.83 9.49
CA ASP A 402 -37.62 11.03 8.48
C ASP A 402 -39.04 11.00 9.09
N ASP A 403 -40.06 11.24 8.25
CA ASP A 403 -41.47 11.26 8.68
C ASP A 403 -41.97 9.90 9.21
N THR A 404 -41.22 8.81 9.00
CA THR A 404 -41.54 7.45 9.47
C THR A 404 -40.88 7.12 10.81
N GLY A 405 -40.00 7.98 11.32
CA GLY A 405 -39.25 7.78 12.55
C GLY A 405 -37.89 7.11 12.37
N ILE A 406 -37.44 6.90 11.13
CA ILE A 406 -36.15 6.27 10.82
C ILE A 406 -35.04 7.32 10.91
N ALA A 407 -33.99 7.04 11.67
CA ALA A 407 -32.85 7.93 11.84
C ALA A 407 -31.75 7.65 10.81
N TYR A 408 -31.36 8.67 10.05
CA TYR A 408 -30.18 8.69 9.20
C TYR A 408 -29.08 9.47 9.91
N VAL A 409 -27.91 8.86 10.07
CA VAL A 409 -26.85 9.42 10.90
C VAL A 409 -25.76 10.03 10.05
N GLY A 410 -25.53 11.32 10.19
CA GLY A 410 -24.34 11.97 9.65
C GLY A 410 -24.31 12.09 8.14
N CYS A 411 -23.15 11.80 7.56
CA CYS A 411 -22.85 12.01 6.14
C CYS A 411 -23.80 11.25 5.22
N VAL A 412 -24.14 10.00 5.58
CA VAL A 412 -24.91 9.07 4.74
C VAL A 412 -26.37 9.50 4.55
N ALA A 413 -26.88 10.41 5.39
CA ALA A 413 -28.20 11.03 5.19
C ALA A 413 -28.28 11.85 3.89
N CYS A 414 -27.15 12.37 3.40
CA CYS A 414 -27.06 13.18 2.18
C CYS A 414 -26.14 12.57 1.11
N HIS A 415 -25.23 11.69 1.51
CA HIS A 415 -24.20 11.07 0.69
C HIS A 415 -24.44 9.55 0.65
N THR A 416 -25.44 9.14 -0.12
CA THR A 416 -25.76 7.73 -0.35
C THR A 416 -25.71 7.43 -1.84
N SER A 417 -25.37 6.19 -2.18
CA SER A 417 -25.39 5.63 -3.52
C SER A 417 -26.75 5.00 -3.87
N ASN A 418 -27.66 4.85 -2.88
CA ASN A 418 -28.92 4.11 -3.03
C ASN A 418 -30.07 4.90 -3.67
N ASP A 419 -29.97 6.23 -3.75
CA ASP A 419 -31.03 7.12 -4.25
C ASP A 419 -30.79 7.58 -5.71
N GLY A 420 -29.75 7.05 -6.37
CA GLY A 420 -29.31 7.50 -7.68
C GLY A 420 -28.62 8.88 -7.68
N ASN A 421 -28.44 9.53 -6.51
CA ASN A 421 -27.53 10.65 -6.38
C ASN A 421 -26.10 10.13 -6.43
N THR A 422 -25.31 10.73 -7.30
CA THR A 422 -23.89 10.46 -7.50
C THR A 422 -23.05 11.13 -6.41
N ARG A 423 -23.47 10.98 -5.14
CA ARG A 423 -22.92 11.69 -3.98
C ARG A 423 -22.30 10.78 -2.92
N GLY A 424 -22.51 9.46 -3.02
CA GLY A 424 -21.85 8.46 -2.18
C GLY A 424 -20.33 8.37 -2.38
N GLY A 425 -19.68 7.57 -1.52
CA GLY A 425 -18.24 7.40 -1.46
C GLY A 425 -17.60 6.98 -2.78
N ALA A 426 -18.18 6.00 -3.49
CA ALA A 426 -17.67 5.58 -4.80
C ALA A 426 -17.74 6.68 -5.87
N PHE A 427 -18.87 7.38 -5.98
CA PHE A 427 -19.08 8.34 -7.06
C PHE A 427 -18.47 9.72 -6.82
N ARG A 428 -17.83 9.97 -5.68
CA ARG A 428 -17.16 11.26 -5.39
C ARG A 428 -15.64 11.15 -5.37
N HIS A 429 -15.11 9.94 -5.19
CA HIS A 429 -13.69 9.70 -4.98
C HIS A 429 -12.99 9.04 -6.19
N PHE A 430 -13.73 8.61 -7.22
CA PHE A 430 -13.14 7.89 -8.37
C PHE A 430 -13.33 8.56 -9.71
N ALA A 431 -12.54 8.05 -10.65
CA ALA A 431 -12.52 8.45 -12.04
C ALA A 431 -13.20 7.46 -12.99
N GLY A 432 -13.37 7.88 -14.25
CA GLY A 432 -13.80 6.97 -15.32
C GLY A 432 -15.27 6.54 -15.29
N HIS A 433 -16.11 7.16 -14.46
CA HIS A 433 -17.56 6.98 -14.52
C HIS A 433 -18.26 8.20 -15.14
N ASP A 434 -19.34 7.98 -15.88
CA ASP A 434 -20.17 9.03 -16.48
C ASP A 434 -21.09 9.74 -15.46
N LYS A 435 -20.67 9.78 -14.19
CA LYS A 435 -21.40 10.36 -13.05
C LYS A 435 -20.65 11.57 -12.47
N ASP A 436 -21.35 12.47 -11.77
CA ASP A 436 -20.76 13.73 -11.29
C ASP A 436 -19.68 13.55 -10.19
N SER A 437 -18.41 13.39 -10.56
CA SER A 437 -17.22 13.43 -9.68
C SER A 437 -16.15 14.39 -10.16
N ARG A 438 -15.68 15.31 -9.31
CA ARG A 438 -14.55 16.19 -9.65
C ARG A 438 -13.27 15.38 -9.91
N GLU A 439 -13.08 14.28 -9.19
CA GLU A 439 -11.93 13.39 -9.37
C GLU A 439 -11.97 12.71 -10.74
N SER A 440 -13.16 12.34 -11.22
CA SER A 440 -13.32 11.83 -12.58
C SER A 440 -12.81 12.76 -13.68
N ALA A 441 -12.92 14.07 -13.50
CA ALA A 441 -12.43 15.01 -14.49
C ALA A 441 -10.90 15.22 -14.39
N ILE A 442 -10.32 15.19 -13.19
CA ILE A 442 -8.88 15.39 -12.98
C ILE A 442 -8.06 14.22 -13.55
N GLU A 443 -8.58 13.02 -13.37
CA GLU A 443 -7.86 11.78 -13.68
C GLU A 443 -8.17 11.24 -15.09
N ALA A 444 -9.21 11.75 -15.77
CA ALA A 444 -9.61 11.30 -17.11
C ALA A 444 -8.53 11.43 -18.18
N GLY A 445 -7.50 12.27 -17.96
CA GLY A 445 -6.34 12.34 -18.85
C GLY A 445 -5.62 11.00 -19.04
N LYS A 446 -5.70 10.08 -18.06
CA LYS A 446 -5.13 8.71 -18.14
C LYS A 446 -5.76 7.85 -19.22
N LEU A 447 -7.00 8.14 -19.57
CA LEU A 447 -7.78 7.39 -20.54
C LEU A 447 -7.41 7.78 -21.98
N ILE A 448 -6.55 8.78 -22.17
CA ILE A 448 -6.12 9.26 -23.47
C ILE A 448 -4.86 8.50 -23.89
N GLU A 449 -4.99 7.70 -24.94
CA GLU A 449 -3.89 7.00 -25.58
C GLU A 449 -3.20 7.89 -26.63
N THR A 450 -1.90 7.67 -26.84
CA THR A 450 -1.12 8.36 -27.86
C THR A 450 -0.74 7.40 -28.98
N GLN A 451 -0.90 7.82 -30.23
CA GLN A 451 -0.51 7.04 -31.41
C GLN A 451 0.38 7.88 -32.32
N TYR A 452 1.43 7.25 -32.85
CA TYR A 452 2.41 7.90 -33.73
C TYR A 452 2.30 7.33 -35.15
N SER A 453 2.42 8.20 -36.15
CA SER A 453 2.37 7.79 -37.56
C SER A 453 3.18 8.74 -38.44
N ASN A 454 3.36 8.37 -39.72
CA ASN A 454 4.07 9.19 -40.71
C ASN A 454 5.48 9.60 -40.23
N ILE A 455 6.22 8.69 -39.61
CA ILE A 455 7.56 8.95 -39.12
C ILE A 455 8.51 9.12 -40.31
N VAL A 456 9.18 10.26 -40.37
CA VAL A 456 10.13 10.61 -41.44
C VAL A 456 11.40 11.18 -40.81
N TRP A 457 12.49 10.44 -41.00
CA TRP A 457 13.85 10.92 -40.72
C TRP A 457 14.46 11.51 -41.99
N ASN A 458 14.88 12.78 -41.92
CA ASN A 458 15.60 13.46 -42.98
C ASN A 458 17.03 13.75 -42.55
N SER A 459 17.96 12.87 -42.92
CA SER A 459 19.38 12.98 -42.58
C SER A 459 20.05 14.23 -43.15
N ASP A 460 19.60 14.74 -44.31
CA ASP A 460 20.24 15.87 -45.00
C ASP A 460 20.12 17.19 -44.22
N VAL A 461 19.02 17.35 -43.48
CA VAL A 461 18.75 18.52 -42.62
C VAL A 461 18.68 18.16 -41.14
N SER A 462 18.95 16.89 -40.81
CA SER A 462 18.88 16.35 -39.44
C SER A 462 17.56 16.68 -38.74
N GLU A 463 16.44 16.40 -39.43
CA GLU A 463 15.10 16.68 -38.94
C GLU A 463 14.29 15.38 -38.84
N LEU A 464 13.66 15.16 -37.68
CA LEU A 464 12.68 14.10 -37.46
C LEU A 464 11.29 14.73 -37.45
N SER A 465 10.39 14.20 -38.28
CA SER A 465 8.99 14.63 -38.32
C SER A 465 8.04 13.44 -38.23
N PHE A 466 6.88 13.65 -37.59
CA PHE A 466 5.84 12.62 -37.43
C PHE A 466 4.51 13.25 -37.05
N THR A 467 3.45 12.43 -37.06
CA THR A 467 2.10 12.80 -36.63
C THR A 467 1.75 12.12 -35.31
N VAL A 468 1.21 12.89 -34.36
CA VAL A 468 0.67 12.41 -33.09
C VAL A 468 -0.85 12.48 -33.11
N ASN A 469 -1.51 11.38 -32.72
CA ASN A 469 -2.94 11.33 -32.47
C ASN A 469 -3.19 11.05 -30.99
N LEU A 470 -4.08 11.82 -30.38
CA LEU A 470 -4.53 11.61 -29.01
C LEU A 470 -5.95 11.03 -29.05
N MET A 471 -6.19 9.91 -28.38
CA MET A 471 -7.44 9.14 -28.50
C MET A 471 -8.02 8.83 -27.12
N LEU A 472 -9.25 9.28 -26.86
CA LEU A 472 -10.06 8.85 -25.71
C LEU A 472 -11.00 7.74 -26.20
N GLY A 473 -10.57 6.48 -26.07
CA GLY A 473 -11.23 5.36 -26.73
C GLY A 473 -11.28 5.57 -28.24
N GLU A 474 -12.48 5.62 -28.84
CA GLU A 474 -12.64 5.88 -30.27
C GLU A 474 -12.70 7.39 -30.63
N GLN A 475 -12.75 8.28 -29.63
CA GLN A 475 -12.88 9.72 -29.85
C GLN A 475 -11.51 10.39 -29.98
N ALA A 476 -11.28 11.13 -31.07
CA ALA A 476 -10.07 11.95 -31.22
C ALA A 476 -10.09 13.17 -30.28
N VAL A 477 -8.98 13.38 -29.56
CA VAL A 477 -8.75 14.50 -28.68
C VAL A 477 -7.97 15.58 -29.43
N THR A 478 -8.68 16.58 -29.95
CA THR A 478 -8.11 17.62 -30.80
C THR A 478 -7.56 18.80 -30.01
N SER A 479 -6.91 19.74 -30.70
CA SER A 479 -6.46 21.03 -30.11
C SER A 479 -7.58 21.89 -29.52
N ALA A 480 -8.85 21.60 -29.83
CA ALA A 480 -9.99 22.25 -29.19
C ALA A 480 -10.12 21.84 -27.71
N HIS A 481 -9.47 20.77 -27.26
CA HIS A 481 -9.58 20.22 -25.91
C HIS A 481 -8.25 20.23 -25.15
N VAL A 482 -7.14 20.56 -25.80
CA VAL A 482 -5.78 20.40 -25.26
C VAL A 482 -5.03 21.73 -25.36
N PRO A 483 -4.71 22.40 -24.25
CA PRO A 483 -4.04 23.71 -24.29
C PRO A 483 -2.66 23.67 -24.95
N GLY A 484 -2.01 22.51 -24.92
CA GLY A 484 -0.74 22.29 -25.59
C GLY A 484 -0.30 20.84 -25.54
N VAL A 485 0.50 20.47 -26.53
CA VAL A 485 1.20 19.18 -26.62
C VAL A 485 2.69 19.46 -26.76
N SER A 486 3.50 18.79 -25.96
CA SER A 486 4.96 18.77 -26.10
C SER A 486 5.41 17.35 -26.35
N VAL A 487 6.40 17.12 -27.22
CA VAL A 487 6.89 15.76 -27.48
C VAL A 487 8.37 15.67 -27.16
N TYR A 488 8.78 14.58 -26.52
CA TYR A 488 10.17 14.21 -26.36
C TYR A 488 10.48 13.03 -27.28
N ALA A 489 11.53 13.17 -28.08
CA ALA A 489 12.04 12.13 -28.96
C ALA A 489 13.43 11.71 -28.50
N ASN A 490 13.57 10.44 -28.15
CA ASN A 490 14.83 9.86 -27.68
C ASN A 490 15.27 8.76 -28.64
N ALA A 491 16.55 8.41 -28.59
CA ALA A 491 17.11 7.27 -29.30
C ALA A 491 17.57 6.18 -28.31
N VAL A 492 17.37 4.92 -28.68
CA VAL A 492 17.73 3.74 -27.91
C VAL A 492 18.50 2.76 -28.81
N ASP A 493 19.53 2.11 -28.27
CA ASP A 493 20.26 1.07 -29.01
C ASP A 493 19.33 -0.10 -29.36
N ALA A 494 19.23 -0.47 -30.64
CA ALA A 494 18.32 -1.52 -31.10
C ALA A 494 18.74 -2.95 -30.67
N ILE A 495 19.95 -3.13 -30.15
CA ILE A 495 20.54 -4.42 -29.76
C ILE A 495 20.74 -4.50 -28.25
N ALA A 496 21.23 -3.44 -27.62
CA ALA A 496 21.54 -3.36 -26.20
C ALA A 496 20.90 -2.09 -25.57
N PRO A 497 19.56 -2.06 -25.41
CA PRO A 497 18.80 -0.86 -25.08
C PRO A 497 18.90 -0.46 -23.59
N ASP A 498 20.10 -0.31 -23.02
CA ASP A 498 20.27 -0.07 -21.57
C ASP A 498 20.00 1.38 -21.14
N ALA A 499 20.27 2.36 -21.99
CA ALA A 499 20.08 3.79 -21.74
C ALA A 499 19.66 4.56 -23.00
N TYR A 500 19.19 5.80 -22.81
CA TYR A 500 18.97 6.71 -23.93
C TYR A 500 20.31 7.19 -24.51
N LEU A 501 20.48 7.02 -25.83
CA LEU A 501 21.64 7.48 -26.58
C LEU A 501 21.56 8.98 -26.91
N ALA A 502 20.35 9.50 -27.09
CA ALA A 502 20.07 10.91 -27.34
C ALA A 502 18.65 11.27 -26.91
N SER A 503 18.35 12.57 -26.69
CA SER A 503 17.03 13.04 -26.25
C SER A 503 16.75 14.48 -26.68
N ARG A 504 15.67 14.73 -27.42
CA ARG A 504 15.31 16.06 -27.92
C ARG A 504 13.84 16.37 -27.69
N PRO A 505 13.51 17.56 -27.14
CA PRO A 505 12.15 18.05 -27.20
C PRO A 505 11.79 18.48 -28.62
N SER A 506 10.51 18.41 -28.96
CA SER A 506 9.96 18.98 -30.19
C SER A 506 10.22 20.49 -30.24
N ILE A 507 10.65 20.98 -31.39
CA ILE A 507 10.80 22.43 -31.64
C ILE A 507 9.48 23.06 -32.08
N LYS A 508 8.58 22.24 -32.65
CA LYS A 508 7.30 22.69 -33.20
C LYS A 508 6.29 21.56 -33.13
N VAL A 509 5.10 21.90 -32.64
CA VAL A 509 3.90 21.04 -32.66
C VAL A 509 2.76 21.86 -33.25
N THR A 510 2.14 21.39 -34.33
CA THR A 510 1.09 22.13 -35.07
C THR A 510 -0.15 21.27 -35.20
N PRO A 511 -1.33 21.76 -34.78
CA PRO A 511 -2.55 21.00 -34.96
C PRO A 511 -2.97 20.97 -36.44
N ASN A 512 -3.38 19.79 -36.89
CA ASN A 512 -3.94 19.55 -38.20
C ASN A 512 -5.47 19.69 -38.18
N ALA A 513 -6.06 19.85 -39.37
CA ALA A 513 -7.50 19.98 -39.53
C ALA A 513 -8.29 18.71 -39.17
N ASP A 514 -7.63 17.54 -39.21
CA ASP A 514 -8.21 16.25 -38.80
C ASP A 514 -8.14 16.02 -37.29
N GLY A 515 -7.56 16.95 -36.53
CA GLY A 515 -7.40 16.87 -35.08
C GLY A 515 -6.09 16.26 -34.60
N SER A 516 -5.27 15.71 -35.50
CA SER A 516 -3.92 15.22 -35.19
C SER A 516 -2.93 16.38 -34.99
N PHE A 517 -1.71 16.08 -34.56
CA PHE A 517 -0.65 17.06 -34.37
C PHE A 517 0.57 16.70 -35.21
N GLU A 518 1.00 17.59 -36.10
CA GLU A 518 2.28 17.49 -36.80
C GLU A 518 3.41 17.95 -35.88
N VAL A 519 4.43 17.11 -35.73
CA VAL A 519 5.57 17.31 -34.83
C VAL A 519 6.85 17.39 -35.63
N ILE A 520 7.69 18.36 -35.30
CA ILE A 520 9.04 18.52 -35.84
C ILE A 520 10.03 18.59 -34.69
N VAL A 521 11.10 17.80 -34.80
CA VAL A 521 12.23 17.73 -33.85
C VAL A 521 13.51 18.08 -34.60
N ASP A 522 14.25 19.08 -34.09
CA ASP A 522 15.61 19.38 -34.52
C ASP A 522 16.57 18.37 -33.89
N ALA A 523 17.23 17.55 -34.72
CA ALA A 523 18.13 16.50 -34.27
C ALA A 523 19.61 16.94 -34.19
N THR A 524 19.93 18.21 -34.50
CA THR A 524 21.31 18.71 -34.65
C THR A 524 21.98 19.13 -33.34
N ALA A 525 21.26 19.77 -32.42
CA ALA A 525 21.84 20.22 -31.14
C ALA A 525 22.26 19.00 -30.30
N SER A 526 23.30 19.09 -29.48
CA SER A 526 23.55 18.13 -28.39
C SER A 526 22.74 18.54 -27.15
N SER A 527 22.13 17.58 -26.43
CA SER A 527 21.76 17.84 -25.03
C SER A 527 23.03 17.82 -24.19
N TYR A 528 22.99 18.36 -22.98
CA TYR A 528 24.17 18.71 -22.16
C TYR A 528 25.28 17.65 -22.11
N THR A 529 24.96 16.36 -22.21
CA THR A 529 25.93 15.26 -22.15
C THR A 529 25.70 14.12 -23.15
N LEU A 530 24.64 14.14 -23.96
CA LEU A 530 24.36 13.07 -24.93
C LEU A 530 24.65 13.53 -26.37
N PRO A 531 25.09 12.61 -27.25
CA PRO A 531 25.23 12.85 -28.69
C PRO A 531 24.01 13.50 -29.35
N ALA A 532 24.22 14.01 -30.58
CA ALA A 532 23.14 14.48 -31.44
C ALA A 532 22.14 13.34 -31.70
N LEU A 533 20.82 13.64 -31.72
CA LEU A 533 19.82 12.64 -32.08
C LEU A 533 20.07 12.12 -33.51
N ALA A 534 20.54 12.99 -34.40
CA ALA A 534 20.94 12.63 -35.75
C ALA A 534 21.99 11.52 -35.78
N GLU A 535 23.03 11.62 -34.94
CA GLU A 535 24.11 10.65 -34.88
C GLU A 535 23.61 9.27 -34.42
N ALA A 536 22.73 9.23 -33.42
CA ALA A 536 22.16 7.97 -32.95
C ALA A 536 21.28 7.31 -34.02
N LEU A 537 20.40 8.08 -34.67
CA LEU A 537 19.50 7.56 -35.71
C LEU A 537 20.25 7.10 -36.97
N ASP A 538 21.27 7.84 -37.40
CA ASP A 538 22.10 7.45 -38.54
C ASP A 538 22.91 6.17 -38.26
N ASN A 539 23.17 5.86 -36.98
CA ASN A 539 23.79 4.62 -36.53
C ASN A 539 22.79 3.46 -36.31
N GLY A 540 21.51 3.66 -36.63
CA GLY A 540 20.49 2.61 -36.59
C GLY A 540 19.81 2.44 -35.23
N ALA A 541 19.80 3.46 -34.38
CA ALA A 541 19.03 3.46 -33.15
C ALA A 541 17.51 3.45 -33.42
N ASP A 542 16.76 2.84 -32.51
CA ASP A 542 15.30 2.93 -32.45
C ASP A 542 14.87 4.21 -31.71
N LEU A 543 13.63 4.64 -31.93
CA LEU A 543 13.02 5.80 -31.29
C LEU A 543 12.29 5.43 -30.00
N ALA A 544 12.31 6.35 -29.03
CA ALA A 544 11.39 6.35 -27.91
C ALA A 544 10.69 7.72 -27.83
N LEU A 545 9.39 7.74 -28.10
CA LEU A 545 8.59 8.96 -28.23
C LEU A 545 7.58 9.09 -27.08
N SER A 546 7.51 10.28 -26.47
CA SER A 546 6.46 10.63 -25.50
C SER A 546 5.81 11.96 -25.79
N ALA A 547 4.50 11.93 -26.01
CA ALA A 547 3.68 13.12 -26.01
C ALA A 547 3.21 13.44 -24.58
N SER A 548 3.51 14.65 -24.13
CA SER A 548 3.05 15.26 -22.89
C SER A 548 1.91 16.21 -23.17
N PHE A 549 0.80 16.04 -22.48
CA PHE A 549 -0.38 16.88 -22.64
C PHE A 549 -1.27 16.90 -21.38
N SER A 550 -2.13 17.90 -21.31
CA SER A 550 -3.29 17.92 -20.40
C SER A 550 -4.53 18.21 -21.22
N ALA A 551 -5.65 17.58 -20.89
CA ALA A 551 -6.91 17.74 -21.62
C ALA A 551 -7.98 18.38 -20.75
N CYS A 552 -8.83 19.18 -21.37
CA CYS A 552 -9.95 19.85 -20.73
C CYS A 552 -11.17 18.94 -20.69
N PHE A 553 -11.74 18.77 -19.51
CA PHE A 553 -12.92 17.97 -19.27
C PHE A 553 -14.02 18.81 -18.64
N THR A 554 -15.28 18.45 -18.89
CA THR A 554 -16.42 19.07 -18.23
C THR A 554 -16.33 18.83 -16.73
N ASN A 555 -16.58 19.88 -15.93
CA ASN A 555 -16.48 19.77 -14.48
C ASN A 555 -17.36 18.61 -13.98
N LYS A 556 -16.71 17.70 -13.24
CA LYS A 556 -17.29 16.49 -12.66
C LYS A 556 -17.52 15.29 -13.59
N THR A 557 -17.05 15.29 -14.83
CA THR A 557 -17.26 14.16 -15.75
C THR A 557 -16.00 13.88 -16.58
N SER A 558 -15.87 12.66 -17.11
CA SER A 558 -14.85 12.27 -18.10
C SER A 558 -15.16 12.74 -19.53
N THR A 559 -16.19 13.58 -19.72
CA THR A 559 -16.55 14.13 -21.03
C THR A 559 -15.63 15.31 -21.38
N LEU A 560 -15.01 15.27 -22.56
CA LEU A 560 -14.17 16.37 -23.05
C LEU A 560 -14.95 17.70 -23.11
N ALA A 561 -14.28 18.78 -22.74
CA ALA A 561 -14.78 20.14 -22.84
C ALA A 561 -13.89 20.97 -23.77
N GLU A 562 -14.51 21.77 -24.62
CA GLU A 562 -13.76 22.70 -25.46
C GLU A 562 -13.11 23.79 -24.61
N LEU A 563 -11.90 24.17 -24.99
CA LEU A 563 -11.22 25.36 -24.51
C LEU A 563 -11.99 26.60 -24.96
N ASP A 564 -11.90 27.67 -24.16
CA ASP A 564 -12.48 28.95 -24.54
C ASP A 564 -11.64 29.66 -25.62
N PHE A 565 -12.06 30.87 -25.99
CA PHE A 565 -11.38 31.66 -27.03
C PHE A 565 -9.98 32.15 -26.63
N GLU A 566 -9.63 32.09 -25.33
CA GLU A 566 -8.30 32.41 -24.81
C GLU A 566 -7.41 31.14 -24.74
N GLY A 567 -7.97 29.96 -25.04
CA GLY A 567 -7.29 28.67 -24.93
C GLY A 567 -7.33 28.10 -23.50
N GLU A 568 -8.19 28.65 -22.64
CA GLU A 568 -8.30 28.25 -21.24
C GLU A 568 -9.39 27.19 -21.07
N CYS A 569 -9.19 26.28 -20.11
CA CYS A 569 -10.17 25.24 -19.84
C CYS A 569 -11.36 25.77 -19.04
N SER A 570 -12.54 25.75 -19.64
CA SER A 570 -13.80 26.18 -19.00
C SER A 570 -14.29 25.22 -17.90
N GLY A 571 -13.77 23.98 -17.89
CA GLY A 571 -14.07 22.94 -16.93
C GLY A 571 -12.91 22.65 -15.97
N VAL A 572 -12.40 21.42 -16.02
CA VAL A 572 -11.24 20.96 -15.23
C VAL A 572 -10.17 20.47 -16.18
N LEU A 573 -8.96 20.99 -16.01
CA LEU A 573 -7.79 20.49 -16.73
C LEU A 573 -7.30 19.21 -16.04
N SER A 574 -7.13 18.14 -16.80
CA SER A 574 -6.57 16.89 -16.28
C SER A 574 -5.13 17.09 -15.79
N ALA A 575 -4.63 16.16 -15.00
CA ALA A 575 -3.20 16.07 -14.78
C ALA A 575 -2.43 15.83 -16.10
N ASN A 576 -1.15 16.23 -16.12
CA ASN A 576 -0.30 16.06 -17.30
C ASN A 576 0.07 14.60 -17.51
N ALA A 577 -0.43 13.98 -18.58
CA ALA A 577 -0.20 12.60 -18.95
C ALA A 577 0.90 12.48 -20.00
N ALA A 578 1.70 11.41 -19.91
CA ALA A 578 2.68 11.06 -20.92
C ALA A 578 3.06 9.57 -20.80
N LYS A 579 3.12 8.86 -21.93
CA LYS A 579 3.60 7.48 -22.01
C LYS A 579 4.67 7.37 -23.09
N THR A 580 5.68 6.53 -22.89
CA THR A 580 6.72 6.29 -23.90
C THR A 580 6.32 5.14 -24.80
N GLU A 581 6.37 5.37 -26.11
CA GLU A 581 6.26 4.32 -27.13
C GLU A 581 7.61 4.12 -27.82
N PHE A 582 8.01 2.85 -27.99
CA PHE A 582 9.26 2.47 -28.63
C PHE A 582 9.01 2.03 -30.07
N LEU A 583 9.62 2.73 -31.03
CA LEU A 583 9.29 2.63 -32.44
C LEU A 583 10.55 2.63 -33.30
N LYS A 584 10.50 1.95 -34.43
CA LYS A 584 11.47 2.09 -35.51
C LYS A 584 11.13 3.30 -36.37
N LEU A 585 12.08 3.72 -37.21
CA LEU A 585 11.85 4.79 -38.19
C LEU A 585 10.75 4.46 -39.21
N ASP A 586 10.41 3.19 -39.42
CA ASP A 586 9.30 2.76 -40.27
C ASP A 586 7.94 2.71 -39.55
N GLY A 587 7.91 3.02 -38.25
CA GLY A 587 6.71 3.02 -37.41
C GLY A 587 6.32 1.67 -36.81
N SER A 588 7.10 0.60 -37.03
CA SER A 588 6.91 -0.68 -36.32
C SER A 588 7.54 -0.66 -34.92
N ASP A 589 7.22 -1.65 -34.09
CA ASP A 589 7.74 -1.77 -32.72
C ASP A 589 9.27 -1.79 -32.67
N GLY A 590 9.83 -0.90 -31.84
CA GLY A 590 11.26 -0.77 -31.56
C GLY A 590 11.71 -1.51 -30.30
N ALA A 591 13.01 -1.48 -30.02
CA ALA A 591 13.58 -2.01 -28.79
C ALA A 591 13.19 -1.15 -27.57
N GLU A 592 12.63 -1.80 -26.56
CA GLU A 592 12.31 -1.18 -25.28
C GLU A 592 13.57 -0.96 -24.43
N ARG A 593 13.69 0.23 -23.81
CA ARG A 593 14.78 0.54 -22.88
C ARG A 593 14.72 -0.39 -21.66
N ALA A 594 15.80 -1.07 -21.31
CA ALA A 594 15.87 -1.89 -20.10
C ALA A 594 15.56 -1.05 -18.85
N SER A 595 14.67 -1.54 -17.98
CA SER A 595 14.37 -0.93 -16.69
C SER A 595 14.81 -1.84 -15.56
N ALA A 596 15.67 -1.34 -14.67
CA ALA A 596 16.06 -2.08 -13.47
C ALA A 596 14.97 -2.08 -12.39
N ALA A 597 14.04 -1.11 -12.43
CA ALA A 597 12.91 -1.02 -11.52
C ALA A 597 11.62 -1.46 -12.22
N ASN A 598 10.70 -2.04 -11.46
CA ASN A 598 9.37 -2.41 -11.94
C ASN A 598 8.39 -1.26 -11.66
N TYR A 599 7.70 -0.81 -12.70
CA TYR A 599 6.71 0.25 -12.57
C TYR A 599 5.52 -0.18 -11.70
N GLU A 600 5.15 -1.46 -11.71
CA GLU A 600 4.06 -2.00 -10.89
C GLU A 600 4.36 -1.78 -9.40
N ASN A 601 5.60 -1.99 -8.96
CA ASN A 601 6.05 -1.72 -7.59
C ASN A 601 6.01 -0.22 -7.24
N CYS A 602 6.12 0.67 -8.23
CA CYS A 602 5.96 2.10 -8.00
C CYS A 602 4.47 2.45 -7.83
N THR A 603 3.63 1.92 -8.73
CA THR A 603 2.19 2.17 -8.72
C THR A 603 1.47 1.48 -7.56
N SER A 604 2.06 0.44 -6.97
CA SER A 604 1.53 -0.21 -5.78
C SER A 604 1.44 0.75 -4.59
N CYS A 605 2.38 1.71 -4.50
CA CYS A 605 2.41 2.73 -3.46
C CYS A 605 1.82 4.07 -3.88
N HIS A 606 2.11 4.50 -5.11
CA HIS A 606 1.81 5.86 -5.58
C HIS A 606 0.55 5.93 -6.44
N ASN A 607 -0.08 4.79 -6.73
CA ASN A 607 -1.00 4.64 -7.85
C ASN A 607 -0.36 5.25 -9.11
N ASN A 608 -1.18 5.88 -9.94
CA ASN A 608 -0.68 6.62 -11.10
C ASN A 608 -0.24 8.07 -10.77
N ASP A 609 -0.18 8.48 -9.50
CA ASP A 609 0.19 9.84 -9.07
C ASP A 609 1.58 9.91 -8.39
N MET A 610 2.63 9.59 -9.16
CA MET A 610 3.99 9.46 -8.63
C MET A 610 4.70 10.78 -8.27
N VAL A 611 4.34 11.93 -8.87
CA VAL A 611 5.10 13.17 -8.67
C VAL A 611 4.23 14.42 -8.72
N VAL A 612 3.97 15.01 -7.55
CA VAL A 612 3.43 16.38 -7.46
C VAL A 612 4.56 17.39 -7.24
N ARG A 613 4.75 18.32 -8.19
CA ARG A 613 5.55 19.54 -7.98
C ARG A 613 4.66 20.75 -7.79
N ARG A 614 4.95 21.56 -6.77
CA ARG A 614 4.29 22.85 -6.55
C ARG A 614 4.56 23.79 -7.73
N GLY A 615 3.51 24.18 -8.45
CA GLY A 615 3.56 25.26 -9.45
C GLY A 615 4.29 24.95 -10.76
N ALA A 616 4.54 23.68 -11.09
CA ALA A 616 5.10 23.28 -12.39
C ALA A 616 4.44 22.00 -12.89
N PRO A 617 4.12 21.88 -14.19
CA PRO A 617 3.61 20.64 -14.76
C PRO A 617 4.69 19.57 -14.65
N HIS A 618 4.51 18.63 -13.73
CA HIS A 618 5.19 17.35 -13.73
C HIS A 618 4.15 16.28 -14.04
N TYR A 619 4.58 15.16 -14.61
CA TYR A 619 3.68 14.08 -14.96
C TYR A 619 3.00 13.50 -13.72
N ARG A 620 1.67 13.47 -13.73
CA ARG A 620 0.89 12.46 -13.01
C ARG A 620 0.47 11.51 -14.12
N ASN A 621 0.74 10.22 -14.03
CA ASN A 621 0.51 9.20 -15.08
C ASN A 621 1.63 9.10 -16.13
N ALA A 622 2.88 9.01 -15.67
CA ALA A 622 4.03 8.66 -16.51
C ALA A 622 4.66 7.34 -16.06
N ASP A 623 5.11 6.55 -17.02
CA ASP A 623 5.92 5.34 -16.80
C ASP A 623 7.39 5.69 -16.46
N LEU A 624 8.17 4.68 -16.07
CA LEU A 624 9.60 4.84 -15.76
C LEU A 624 10.41 5.35 -16.95
N HIS A 625 10.04 4.94 -18.17
CA HIS A 625 10.75 5.35 -19.40
C HIS A 625 10.57 6.83 -19.69
N THR A 626 9.38 7.36 -19.43
CA THR A 626 8.97 8.77 -19.58
C THR A 626 9.72 9.64 -18.58
N CYS A 627 9.83 9.18 -17.33
CA CYS A 627 10.64 9.83 -16.31
C CYS A 627 12.12 9.89 -16.73
N ALA A 628 12.62 8.77 -17.26
CA ALA A 628 14.00 8.65 -17.73
C ALA A 628 14.35 9.59 -18.89
N GLN A 629 13.38 10.06 -19.69
CA GLN A 629 13.66 10.97 -20.80
C GLN A 629 14.27 12.29 -20.35
N CYS A 630 13.87 12.79 -19.18
CA CYS A 630 14.44 14.00 -18.59
C CYS A 630 15.56 13.67 -17.61
N HIS A 631 15.38 12.58 -16.85
CA HIS A 631 16.25 12.24 -15.74
C HIS A 631 17.47 11.39 -16.13
N GLU A 632 17.49 10.73 -17.28
CA GLU A 632 18.66 9.97 -17.75
C GLU A 632 19.39 10.66 -18.89
N ALA A 633 18.70 11.48 -19.69
CA ALA A 633 19.29 12.22 -20.80
C ALA A 633 20.27 13.35 -20.42
N GLY A 634 20.60 13.47 -19.13
CA GLY A 634 21.55 14.45 -18.58
C GLY A 634 20.99 15.86 -18.37
N ASP A 635 19.75 16.14 -18.76
CA ASP A 635 19.11 17.46 -18.59
C ASP A 635 18.77 17.77 -17.12
N TYR A 636 18.50 16.73 -16.32
CA TYR A 636 18.23 16.81 -14.89
C TYR A 636 19.12 15.85 -14.09
N ASN A 637 18.98 15.88 -12.76
CA ASN A 637 19.57 14.86 -11.88
C ASN A 637 19.13 13.47 -12.34
N SER A 638 20.03 12.48 -12.25
CA SER A 638 19.75 11.08 -12.55
C SER A 638 18.51 10.58 -11.81
N MET A 639 17.68 9.77 -12.47
CA MET A 639 16.50 9.18 -11.85
C MET A 639 16.90 8.36 -10.62
N ILE A 640 17.98 7.58 -10.72
CA ILE A 640 18.53 6.79 -9.61
C ILE A 640 18.93 7.71 -8.45
N VAL A 641 19.69 8.79 -8.70
CA VAL A 641 20.07 9.76 -7.65
C VAL A 641 18.85 10.38 -7.01
N ARG A 642 17.83 10.71 -7.81
CA ARG A 642 16.62 11.37 -7.33
C ARG A 642 15.73 10.41 -6.54
N VAL A 643 15.49 9.20 -7.03
CA VAL A 643 14.66 8.18 -6.39
C VAL A 643 15.38 7.69 -5.15
N HIS A 644 16.59 7.13 -5.23
CA HIS A 644 17.31 6.66 -4.04
C HIS A 644 17.56 7.77 -3.02
N GLY A 645 17.93 8.97 -3.47
CA GLY A 645 18.19 10.11 -2.57
C GLY A 645 16.92 10.68 -1.92
N THR A 646 15.79 10.72 -2.64
CA THR A 646 14.50 11.18 -2.08
C THR A 646 13.88 10.08 -1.23
N PHE A 647 13.97 8.82 -1.65
CA PHE A 647 13.54 7.64 -0.90
C PHE A 647 14.31 7.57 0.41
N GLY A 648 15.63 7.66 0.40
CA GLY A 648 16.47 7.75 1.60
C GLY A 648 16.14 8.95 2.50
N LYS A 649 15.75 10.11 1.95
CA LYS A 649 15.30 11.27 2.75
C LYS A 649 13.90 11.15 3.30
N ALA A 650 13.01 10.51 2.55
CA ALA A 650 11.62 10.32 2.92
C ALA A 650 11.52 9.20 3.97
N HIS A 651 12.13 8.05 3.68
CA HIS A 651 12.16 6.80 4.44
C HIS A 651 13.36 6.67 5.40
N GLY A 652 14.30 7.61 5.42
CA GLY A 652 15.28 7.75 6.51
C GLY A 652 14.71 8.48 7.73
N ARG A 653 13.42 8.85 7.69
CA ARG A 653 12.69 9.45 8.82
C ARG A 653 11.88 8.38 9.55
N GLU A 654 11.88 8.45 10.87
CA GLU A 654 11.18 7.51 11.76
C GLU A 654 9.65 7.44 11.49
N ASP A 655 9.02 8.51 10.97
CA ASP A 655 7.61 8.52 10.53
C ASP A 655 7.32 7.65 9.30
N VAL A 656 8.28 7.50 8.39
CA VAL A 656 8.08 6.88 7.06
C VAL A 656 8.82 5.56 6.91
N GLN A 657 9.78 5.27 7.80
CA GLN A 657 10.31 3.92 8.03
C GLN A 657 9.21 2.92 8.40
N SER A 658 8.00 3.37 8.73
CA SER A 658 6.83 2.53 8.95
C SER A 658 6.15 1.99 7.68
N LEU A 659 6.62 2.37 6.48
CA LEU A 659 6.11 1.84 5.21
C LEU A 659 7.15 0.92 4.55
N VAL A 660 8.35 1.45 4.29
CA VAL A 660 9.42 0.71 3.62
C VAL A 660 10.75 1.11 4.21
N ASP A 661 11.61 0.13 4.52
CA ASP A 661 13.01 0.38 4.87
C ASP A 661 13.82 0.76 3.61
N THR A 662 14.68 1.76 3.75
CA THR A 662 15.67 2.17 2.76
C THR A 662 16.56 1.06 2.22
N LYS A 663 16.74 -0.04 2.98
CA LYS A 663 17.51 -1.21 2.53
C LYS A 663 16.71 -2.20 1.67
N THR A 664 15.38 -2.09 1.63
CA THR A 664 14.50 -3.04 0.95
C THR A 664 14.48 -2.81 -0.56
N CYS A 665 15.49 -3.30 -1.28
CA CYS A 665 15.63 -3.10 -2.72
C CYS A 665 14.41 -3.61 -3.51
N THR A 666 13.77 -4.68 -3.03
CA THR A 666 12.60 -5.30 -3.64
C THR A 666 11.35 -4.42 -3.65
N ALA A 667 11.35 -3.31 -2.90
CA ALA A 667 10.27 -2.33 -2.94
C ALA A 667 10.15 -1.59 -4.28
N CYS A 668 11.20 -1.59 -5.10
CA CYS A 668 11.18 -0.98 -6.44
C CYS A 668 11.74 -1.91 -7.52
N HIS A 669 12.57 -2.89 -7.17
CA HIS A 669 13.21 -3.80 -8.10
C HIS A 669 12.60 -5.20 -8.01
N ASP A 670 12.40 -5.88 -9.15
CA ASP A 670 12.11 -7.31 -9.13
C ASP A 670 13.35 -8.13 -8.72
N ASP A 671 13.16 -9.41 -8.40
CA ASP A 671 14.21 -10.33 -7.93
C ASP A 671 15.52 -10.18 -8.71
N SER A 672 16.62 -9.91 -7.99
CA SER A 672 17.97 -9.67 -8.50
C SER A 672 18.17 -8.48 -9.46
N ASN A 673 17.12 -7.75 -9.85
CA ASN A 673 17.24 -6.60 -10.76
C ASN A 673 18.00 -5.41 -10.14
N TYR A 674 18.14 -5.39 -8.82
CA TYR A 674 19.01 -4.48 -8.06
C TYR A 674 20.53 -4.80 -8.20
N SER A 675 20.89 -5.85 -8.94
CA SER A 675 22.28 -6.17 -9.28
C SER A 675 22.99 -5.05 -10.03
N LEU A 676 24.28 -4.85 -9.77
CA LEU A 676 25.12 -3.90 -10.51
C LEU A 676 25.36 -4.33 -11.98
N GLU A 677 24.99 -5.54 -12.37
CA GLU A 677 24.99 -5.98 -13.78
C GLU A 677 23.95 -5.22 -14.61
N ASN A 678 22.90 -4.73 -13.95
CA ASN A 678 21.85 -3.91 -14.55
C ASN A 678 22.14 -2.41 -14.41
N ALA A 679 23.30 -2.03 -13.87
CA ALA A 679 23.73 -0.65 -13.92
C ALA A 679 23.94 -0.25 -15.38
N ARG A 680 23.31 0.85 -15.78
CA ARG A 680 23.40 1.41 -17.14
C ARG A 680 24.84 1.69 -17.56
N SER A 681 25.08 1.89 -18.85
CA SER A 681 26.41 2.27 -19.37
C SER A 681 26.76 3.76 -19.24
N THR A 682 25.79 4.62 -18.92
CA THR A 682 25.95 6.08 -18.94
C THR A 682 26.20 6.70 -17.55
N PRO A 683 27.12 7.67 -17.43
CA PRO A 683 27.36 8.40 -16.19
C PRO A 683 26.10 9.00 -15.57
N MET A 684 26.08 9.08 -14.24
CA MET A 684 24.95 9.57 -13.45
C MET A 684 25.16 10.99 -12.99
N ARG A 685 24.33 11.91 -13.47
CA ARG A 685 24.34 13.32 -13.04
C ARG A 685 23.75 13.49 -11.65
N TRP A 686 24.43 14.23 -10.78
CA TRP A 686 23.97 14.47 -9.41
C TRP A 686 22.98 15.62 -9.28
N ASN A 687 23.24 16.72 -9.96
CA ASN A 687 22.44 17.95 -9.87
C ASN A 687 22.33 18.62 -11.24
N ARG A 688 21.15 19.12 -11.61
CA ARG A 688 20.93 19.93 -12.81
C ARG A 688 21.77 21.20 -12.84
N LYS A 689 22.10 21.75 -11.67
CA LYS A 689 22.84 23.02 -11.55
C LYS A 689 24.35 22.84 -11.50
N ASP A 690 24.82 21.60 -11.31
CA ASP A 690 26.24 21.29 -11.18
C ASP A 690 26.64 20.31 -12.31
N GLU A 691 27.89 20.37 -12.75
CA GLU A 691 28.42 19.51 -13.83
C GLU A 691 29.12 18.27 -13.26
N THR A 692 28.56 17.69 -12.19
CA THR A 692 29.15 16.55 -11.50
C THR A 692 28.41 15.25 -11.82
N PHE A 693 29.22 14.23 -12.10
CA PHE A 693 28.81 12.91 -12.57
C PHE A 693 29.50 11.82 -11.75
N SER A 694 28.83 10.70 -11.62
CA SER A 694 29.42 9.45 -11.16
C SER A 694 29.46 8.44 -12.29
N SER A 695 30.46 7.55 -12.26
CA SER A 695 30.43 6.35 -13.10
C SER A 695 29.22 5.48 -12.75
N PRO A 696 28.75 4.62 -13.66
CA PRO A 696 27.41 4.07 -13.53
C PRO A 696 27.18 3.20 -12.29
N GLN A 697 28.08 2.27 -11.94
CA GLN A 697 27.92 1.43 -10.75
C GLN A 697 28.15 2.24 -9.47
N ALA A 698 29.16 3.10 -9.46
CA ALA A 698 29.47 4.02 -8.36
C ALA A 698 28.29 4.93 -8.03
N GLY A 699 27.62 5.48 -9.06
CA GLY A 699 26.49 6.38 -8.90
C GLY A 699 25.29 5.73 -8.24
N VAL A 700 25.04 4.44 -8.53
CA VAL A 700 23.98 3.65 -7.88
C VAL A 700 24.22 3.61 -6.37
N CYS A 701 25.41 3.17 -5.94
CA CYS A 701 25.73 3.03 -4.51
C CYS A 701 25.89 4.39 -3.81
N ALA A 702 26.57 5.34 -4.46
CA ALA A 702 26.86 6.65 -3.89
C ALA A 702 25.58 7.45 -3.60
N SER A 703 24.51 7.24 -4.37
CA SER A 703 23.22 7.92 -4.16
C SER A 703 22.68 7.77 -2.73
N CYS A 704 22.93 6.64 -2.07
CA CYS A 704 22.64 6.42 -0.66
C CYS A 704 23.88 6.52 0.24
N HIS A 705 25.02 5.97 -0.15
CA HIS A 705 26.17 5.78 0.74
C HIS A 705 27.19 6.93 0.76
N VAL A 706 27.06 7.91 -0.14
CA VAL A 706 27.96 9.08 -0.19
C VAL A 706 27.18 10.39 -0.16
N SER A 707 25.91 10.38 -0.56
CA SER A 707 25.13 11.63 -0.58
C SER A 707 24.97 12.18 0.83
N GLU A 708 25.07 13.51 0.94
CA GLU A 708 24.81 14.27 2.17
C GLU A 708 23.37 14.09 2.69
N SER A 709 22.53 13.41 1.91
CA SER A 709 21.16 13.07 2.28
C SER A 709 21.07 11.97 3.35
N TYR A 710 22.13 11.20 3.59
CA TYR A 710 22.06 9.95 4.36
C TYR A 710 23.19 9.74 5.38
N GLN A 711 24.42 10.20 5.12
CA GLN A 711 25.56 9.92 6.00
C GLN A 711 26.16 11.18 6.66
N ASP A 712 26.69 11.02 7.88
CA ASP A 712 27.66 11.96 8.44
C ASP A 712 28.91 11.98 7.53
N SER A 713 29.46 13.17 7.34
CA SER A 713 30.63 13.50 6.50
C SER A 713 31.77 12.48 6.58
N THR A 714 32.03 11.90 7.76
CA THR A 714 33.15 10.97 7.97
C THR A 714 32.93 9.57 7.36
N GLN A 715 31.70 9.06 7.31
CA GLN A 715 31.41 7.77 6.68
C GLN A 715 31.33 7.89 5.15
N ALA A 716 30.79 9.03 4.68
CA ALA A 716 30.72 9.36 3.26
C ALA A 716 32.12 9.42 2.62
N ASP A 717 33.11 9.99 3.32
CA ASP A 717 34.50 10.06 2.83
C ASP A 717 35.15 8.67 2.69
N SER A 718 34.90 7.77 3.66
CA SER A 718 35.41 6.39 3.61
C SER A 718 34.76 5.59 2.48
N ALA A 719 33.44 5.71 2.33
CA ALA A 719 32.70 5.06 1.24
C ALA A 719 33.15 5.58 -0.14
N LYS A 720 33.31 6.89 -0.30
CA LYS A 720 33.84 7.51 -1.51
C LYS A 720 35.23 7.00 -1.85
N SER A 721 36.15 6.99 -0.88
CA SER A 721 37.50 6.47 -1.06
C SER A 721 37.50 4.99 -1.47
N HIS A 722 36.63 4.18 -0.88
CA HIS A 722 36.47 2.78 -1.29
C HIS A 722 36.04 2.66 -2.77
N ILE A 723 35.03 3.41 -3.20
CA ILE A 723 34.54 3.41 -4.58
C ILE A 723 35.65 3.81 -5.56
N GLU A 724 36.39 4.88 -5.26
CA GLU A 724 37.48 5.36 -6.11
C GLU A 724 38.64 4.35 -6.21
N ASN A 725 38.96 3.65 -5.12
CA ASN A 725 39.96 2.58 -5.13
C ASN A 725 39.54 1.35 -5.95
N MET A 726 38.24 1.16 -6.18
CA MET A 726 37.68 0.11 -7.05
C MET A 726 37.42 0.59 -8.49
N GLY A 727 38.01 1.73 -8.86
CA GLY A 727 37.96 2.26 -10.23
C GLY A 727 36.69 3.03 -10.58
N GLY A 728 35.81 3.27 -9.59
CA GLY A 728 34.65 4.15 -9.74
C GLY A 728 35.01 5.63 -9.62
N VAL A 729 34.09 6.49 -10.06
CA VAL A 729 34.21 7.95 -10.01
C VAL A 729 32.99 8.53 -9.30
N VAL A 730 33.21 9.45 -8.35
CA VAL A 730 32.13 10.07 -7.58
C VAL A 730 32.17 11.59 -7.63
N ALA A 731 31.14 12.17 -8.26
CA ALA A 731 30.91 13.61 -8.40
C ALA A 731 32.09 14.36 -9.06
N ASP A 732 32.53 13.87 -10.23
CA ASP A 732 33.59 14.44 -11.07
C ASP A 732 33.05 14.80 -12.47
N THR A 733 33.90 15.13 -13.46
CA THR A 733 33.45 15.44 -14.82
C THR A 733 32.83 14.24 -15.54
N PHE A 734 32.01 14.52 -16.56
CA PHE A 734 31.40 13.48 -17.38
C PHE A 734 32.44 12.56 -18.03
N GLU A 735 33.54 13.12 -18.55
CA GLU A 735 34.60 12.37 -19.21
C GLU A 735 35.29 11.40 -18.25
N ASN A 736 35.59 11.84 -17.03
CA ASN A 736 36.20 10.99 -16.02
C ASN A 736 35.26 9.85 -15.63
N ALA A 737 33.98 10.16 -15.40
CA ALA A 737 32.96 9.16 -15.09
C ALA A 737 32.73 8.16 -16.23
N GLN A 738 32.80 8.60 -17.49
CA GLN A 738 32.64 7.75 -18.67
C GLN A 738 33.83 6.82 -18.92
N MET A 739 35.04 7.24 -18.51
CA MET A 739 36.28 6.47 -18.64
C MET A 739 36.58 5.58 -17.42
N ALA A 740 35.70 5.58 -16.42
CA ALA A 740 35.85 4.77 -15.22
C ALA A 740 35.91 3.27 -15.57
N ASN A 741 36.66 2.51 -14.79
CA ASN A 741 36.82 1.07 -14.98
C ASN A 741 36.52 0.34 -13.67
N GLU A 742 35.23 0.15 -13.44
CA GLU A 742 34.68 -0.34 -12.18
C GLU A 742 34.87 -1.85 -12.03
N THR A 743 35.27 -2.27 -10.83
CA THR A 743 35.38 -3.70 -10.46
C THR A 743 34.37 -4.13 -9.39
N CYS A 744 33.33 -3.32 -9.16
CA CYS A 744 32.38 -3.51 -8.05
C CYS A 744 31.74 -4.90 -8.05
N LEU A 745 31.39 -5.42 -9.23
CA LEU A 745 30.73 -6.72 -9.43
C LEU A 745 31.55 -7.92 -8.95
N THR A 746 32.87 -7.80 -8.77
CA THR A 746 33.67 -8.91 -8.24
C THR A 746 33.34 -9.23 -6.79
N CYS A 747 32.80 -8.25 -6.05
CA CYS A 747 32.51 -8.35 -4.62
C CYS A 747 31.01 -8.14 -4.32
N HIS A 748 30.32 -7.33 -5.12
CA HIS A 748 28.92 -6.97 -4.93
C HIS A 748 28.02 -7.64 -6.00
N SER A 749 27.94 -8.97 -5.95
CA SER A 749 26.92 -9.71 -6.70
C SER A 749 25.52 -9.42 -6.14
N ALA A 750 24.46 -9.75 -6.87
CA ALA A 750 23.08 -9.65 -6.37
C ALA A 750 22.90 -10.33 -5.00
N GLU A 751 23.47 -11.53 -4.83
CA GLU A 751 23.43 -12.26 -3.55
C GLU A 751 24.15 -11.50 -2.43
N LYS A 752 25.33 -10.92 -2.70
CA LYS A 752 26.06 -10.12 -1.71
C LYS A 752 25.39 -8.80 -1.40
N VAL A 753 24.73 -8.17 -2.38
CA VAL A 753 23.91 -6.99 -2.12
C VAL A 753 22.74 -7.37 -1.21
N ALA A 754 22.03 -8.45 -1.50
CA ALA A 754 20.94 -8.94 -0.66
C ALA A 754 21.37 -9.27 0.77
N GLU A 755 22.49 -9.99 0.93
CA GLU A 755 23.06 -10.33 2.24
C GLU A 755 23.42 -9.08 3.05
N ASN A 756 24.04 -8.07 2.42
CA ASN A 756 24.44 -6.85 3.13
C ASN A 756 23.28 -5.90 3.44
N HIS A 757 22.10 -6.13 2.86
CA HIS A 757 20.88 -5.34 3.09
C HIS A 757 19.78 -6.14 3.81
N ASP A 758 20.13 -7.31 4.37
CA ASP A 758 19.22 -8.20 5.09
C ASP A 758 17.96 -8.60 4.29
N LEU A 759 18.11 -8.86 2.99
CA LEU A 759 16.97 -9.27 2.12
C LEU A 759 16.69 -10.78 2.12
N ASN A 760 17.45 -11.57 2.89
CA ASN A 760 17.44 -13.04 2.87
C ASN A 760 16.93 -13.68 4.15
#